data_AF-A0AAD2CBT9-F1
#
_entry.id   AF-A0AAD2CBT9-F1
#
_cell.length_a   1.000
_cell.length_b   1.000
_cell.length_c   1.000
_cell.angle_alpha   90.00
_cell.angle_beta   90.00
_cell.angle_gamma   90.00
#
_symmetry.space_group_name_H-M   'P 1'
#
loop_
_entity.id
_entity.type
_entity.pdbx_description
1 polymer ?
#
loop_
_entity_poly.entity_id
_entity_poly.type
_entity_poly.pdbx_seq_one_letter_code
_entity_poly.pdbx_strand_id
1 'polypeptide(L)'
;MAPFQAGFSIEKEEKPSSSSSSPHGSSGMKATSASQSAAPTKSSASKARPMFGLMHYLIHAVLFVLCLALAATYTLKIIHDDYFVTLIERARRTDEDLVDEYTYYERRCNVVDITATKEEANQLIVDSKETAIPTMMTHGAIMIPQVLSDSMIQELRDFVVWKNHAVSGTDDEYPVTAGEHRISYGIEAAEHPTVVRALKAVHDNGQLKGILEGLVGRNPALTEITAITSRYGSSHQPWHPDVKPDGNGVQFGRTYSHSYSLFIPLQNTTGAMGATDLCPGTHYCADWIDAQCEENKIGLHEIRDGGIWKAGDAVLLNQQVWHRGTEHTDPDAQERILFILSFIGRPTDNRQLARGTYFHMKWNMWGHTWQDLADAAISMASPWNMLRCLHLWKAKGREWGYDLFTAATLRIANQQLGCEPGDLEGLLNVLAKHGFPGWLDGTIDLEHEEAWQIYLGETVELTLAFLIKANAVAIALYLVMCLGPSLTGRSGSRSPTRSFSGNLLLLFRTYGIAIALGWFALNKVQSSPWARNISAGKTLMRPFPVAKDVMRDDPSVVKGPTTVPLRTDVLVGTRLASKTIGVYSRWHDFHPGNRKFMKDVSAFGGKFFRSLETSFPILADTVVQGAMQDIQYDNGRFLQQDYRTGDWRLMSEAESLEYIRMKLFFGTNTVEAAIKGEIDYLLGDYRFGFARLMAMSKISQTRLQALEKLLTRTHHNEEFSTSRRRLASFSSVTEKSKSQLKIDVASVVTPSCERVLEDDRASTNLFKDFNKELPELRPYSEVNWHYTEDSEDEVGELIPATILSLYDDEYAEIALYGEWAYEFDSEPVIEVPIRELSPRIQPVEGLPVRGNYLRLGDWWGGKIQNVRPSGRITILYEDGDSENETELDQYIVQ
;
A
#
# COMPACT_ATOMS: atom_id res chain seq x y z
N MET A 1 -15.22 -3.94 -23.68
CA MET A 1 -13.97 -4.30 -24.35
C MET A 1 -14.25 -4.90 -25.73
N ALA A 2 -14.24 -4.07 -26.77
CA ALA A 2 -14.43 -4.50 -28.15
C ALA A 2 -13.18 -5.22 -28.70
N PRO A 3 -13.31 -6.24 -29.56
CA PRO A 3 -12.16 -6.85 -30.22
C PRO A 3 -11.75 -6.00 -31.43
N PHE A 4 -10.59 -5.35 -31.35
CA PHE A 4 -9.97 -4.70 -32.51
C PHE A 4 -9.40 -5.78 -33.45
N GLN A 5 -9.96 -5.89 -34.65
CA GLN A 5 -9.33 -6.56 -35.77
C GLN A 5 -8.24 -5.64 -36.33
N ALA A 6 -6.99 -5.90 -36.00
CA ALA A 6 -5.85 -5.26 -36.65
C ALA A 6 -5.63 -5.89 -38.04
N GLY A 7 -6.11 -5.21 -39.07
CA GLY A 7 -5.70 -5.46 -40.45
C GLY A 7 -4.31 -4.88 -40.69
N PHE A 8 -3.26 -5.68 -40.45
CA PHE A 8 -1.90 -5.34 -40.89
C PHE A 8 -1.67 -5.82 -42.32
N SER A 9 -1.61 -4.87 -43.25
CA SER A 9 -1.02 -5.08 -44.58
C SER A 9 0.50 -5.07 -44.41
N ILE A 10 1.12 -6.24 -44.51
CA ILE A 10 2.58 -6.39 -44.57
C ILE A 10 3.02 -5.92 -45.96
N GLU A 11 3.62 -4.74 -46.04
CA GLU A 11 4.46 -4.37 -47.18
C GLU A 11 5.64 -5.35 -47.24
N LYS A 12 5.75 -6.05 -48.37
CA LYS A 12 6.86 -6.95 -48.67
C LYS A 12 8.11 -6.11 -48.92
N GLU A 13 9.05 -6.17 -47.99
CA GLU A 13 10.46 -5.81 -48.25
C GLU A 13 11.02 -6.70 -49.37
N GLU A 14 11.45 -6.06 -50.45
CA GLU A 14 12.26 -6.66 -51.51
C GLU A 14 13.64 -7.04 -50.97
N LYS A 15 13.97 -8.33 -51.03
CA LYS A 15 15.35 -8.82 -50.84
C LYS A 15 16.11 -8.80 -52.18
N PRO A 16 17.38 -8.40 -52.20
CA PRO A 16 18.19 -8.43 -53.40
C PRO A 16 18.62 -9.87 -53.73
N SER A 17 18.45 -10.23 -55.00
CA SER A 17 18.88 -11.48 -55.60
C SER A 17 20.41 -11.57 -55.69
N SER A 18 21.00 -12.62 -55.12
CA SER A 18 22.35 -13.05 -55.48
C SER A 18 22.28 -14.36 -56.28
N SER A 19 22.95 -14.31 -57.42
CA SER A 19 23.17 -15.35 -58.40
C SER A 19 24.08 -16.47 -57.89
N SER A 20 23.76 -17.73 -58.18
CA SER A 20 24.77 -18.66 -58.69
C SER A 20 24.14 -19.84 -59.44
N SER A 21 24.63 -20.01 -60.65
CA SER A 21 24.41 -21.07 -61.61
C SER A 21 25.21 -22.33 -61.26
N SER A 22 24.63 -23.52 -61.45
CA SER A 22 25.08 -24.47 -62.50
C SER A 22 24.44 -25.88 -62.36
N PRO A 23 24.40 -26.66 -63.46
CA PRO A 23 23.56 -27.85 -63.63
C PRO A 23 24.35 -29.18 -63.71
N HIS A 24 23.62 -30.30 -63.63
CA HIS A 24 23.91 -31.70 -64.03
C HIS A 24 23.33 -32.65 -62.96
N GLY A 25 22.70 -33.79 -63.24
CA GLY A 25 22.44 -34.50 -64.49
C GLY A 25 21.77 -35.86 -64.18
N SER A 26 21.04 -36.33 -65.19
CA SER A 26 20.81 -37.73 -65.60
C SER A 26 20.22 -38.79 -64.64
N SER A 27 19.05 -39.26 -65.09
CA SER A 27 18.71 -40.66 -65.43
C SER A 27 18.64 -41.73 -64.34
N GLY A 28 17.43 -42.29 -64.22
CA GLY A 28 17.18 -43.61 -63.62
C GLY A 28 15.82 -44.15 -64.06
N MET A 29 15.71 -44.59 -65.31
CA MET A 29 14.57 -45.39 -65.79
C MET A 29 14.58 -46.76 -65.08
N LYS A 30 13.45 -47.11 -64.45
CA LYS A 30 13.05 -48.51 -64.26
C LYS A 30 11.60 -48.67 -64.68
N ALA A 31 11.43 -49.38 -65.79
CA ALA A 31 10.19 -49.98 -66.21
C ALA A 31 9.89 -51.21 -65.35
N THR A 32 8.65 -51.35 -64.86
CA THR A 32 8.09 -52.65 -64.49
C THR A 32 6.56 -52.64 -64.59
N SER A 33 6.08 -53.51 -65.48
CA SER A 33 4.85 -54.31 -65.43
C SER A 33 3.51 -53.59 -65.19
N ALA A 34 2.79 -53.42 -66.30
CA ALA A 34 1.34 -53.31 -66.33
C ALA A 34 0.70 -54.57 -65.75
N SER A 35 0.00 -54.42 -64.62
CA SER A 35 -1.02 -55.33 -64.11
C SER A 35 -2.34 -54.58 -64.17
N GLN A 36 -3.18 -54.93 -65.14
CA GLN A 36 -4.57 -54.48 -65.23
C GLN A 36 -5.35 -55.04 -64.02
N SER A 37 -5.47 -54.27 -62.94
CA SER A 37 -6.48 -54.54 -61.90
C SER A 37 -7.77 -53.83 -62.28
N ALA A 38 -8.84 -54.59 -62.39
CA ALA A 38 -10.20 -54.12 -62.64
C ALA A 38 -10.55 -52.89 -61.78
N ALA A 39 -11.13 -51.87 -62.43
CA ALA A 39 -11.62 -50.67 -61.77
C ALA A 39 -12.60 -51.07 -60.65
N PRO A 40 -12.33 -50.72 -59.37
CA PRO A 40 -13.33 -50.88 -58.34
C PRO A 40 -14.48 -49.94 -58.70
N THR A 41 -15.65 -50.52 -58.96
CA THR A 41 -16.91 -49.79 -59.01
C THR A 41 -16.94 -48.87 -57.81
N LYS A 42 -16.86 -47.56 -58.05
CA LYS A 42 -16.99 -46.51 -57.02
C LYS A 42 -18.36 -46.70 -56.39
N SER A 43 -18.42 -47.51 -55.34
CA SER A 43 -19.62 -47.58 -54.51
C SER A 43 -19.81 -46.16 -53.99
N SER A 44 -21.00 -45.62 -54.17
CA SER A 44 -21.41 -44.32 -53.67
C SER A 44 -21.52 -44.36 -52.15
N ALA A 45 -20.42 -44.72 -51.47
CA ALA A 45 -20.27 -44.69 -50.04
C ALA A 45 -20.60 -43.25 -49.61
N SER A 46 -21.73 -43.14 -48.93
CA SER A 46 -22.51 -41.92 -48.84
C SER A 46 -21.72 -40.77 -48.21
N LYS A 47 -21.83 -39.58 -48.80
CA LYS A 47 -21.34 -38.30 -48.25
C LYS A 47 -21.89 -37.98 -46.84
N ALA A 48 -22.79 -38.79 -46.29
CA ALA A 48 -23.39 -38.62 -44.97
C ALA A 48 -22.43 -38.92 -43.80
N ARG A 49 -21.46 -39.84 -43.95
CA ARG A 49 -20.53 -40.23 -42.86
C ARG A 49 -19.68 -39.08 -42.28
N PRO A 50 -19.07 -38.18 -43.08
CA PRO A 50 -18.30 -37.07 -42.52
C PRO A 50 -19.17 -36.04 -41.76
N MET A 51 -20.42 -35.85 -42.17
CA MET A 51 -21.33 -34.89 -41.55
C MET A 51 -21.72 -35.30 -40.12
N PHE A 52 -22.00 -36.58 -39.89
CA PHE A 52 -22.28 -37.10 -38.54
C PHE A 52 -21.07 -37.02 -37.62
N GLY A 53 -19.86 -37.25 -38.15
CA GLY A 53 -18.62 -37.08 -37.40
C GLY A 53 -18.43 -35.63 -36.93
N LEU A 54 -18.56 -34.67 -37.86
CA LEU A 54 -18.45 -33.24 -37.55
C LEU A 54 -19.48 -32.80 -36.51
N MET A 55 -20.75 -33.18 -36.68
CA MET A 55 -21.82 -32.86 -35.72
C MET A 55 -21.50 -33.40 -34.33
N HIS A 56 -20.98 -34.63 -34.23
CA HIS A 56 -20.58 -35.21 -32.96
C HIS A 56 -19.42 -34.44 -32.30
N TYR A 57 -18.41 -34.04 -33.08
CA TYR A 57 -17.31 -33.19 -32.59
C TYR A 57 -17.81 -31.82 -32.10
N LEU A 58 -18.73 -31.18 -32.82
CA LEU A 58 -19.32 -29.91 -32.40
C LEU A 58 -20.08 -30.04 -31.08
N ILE A 59 -20.84 -31.12 -30.89
CA ILE A 59 -21.54 -31.36 -29.62
C ILE A 59 -20.54 -31.54 -28.47
N HIS A 60 -19.47 -32.31 -28.67
CA HIS A 60 -18.40 -32.45 -27.66
C HIS A 60 -17.67 -31.15 -27.38
N ALA A 61 -17.44 -30.30 -28.39
CA ALA A 61 -16.86 -28.99 -28.20
C ALA A 61 -17.76 -28.10 -27.34
N VAL A 62 -19.07 -28.10 -27.58
CA VAL A 62 -20.05 -27.36 -26.75
C VAL A 62 -20.06 -27.89 -25.32
N LEU A 63 -20.13 -29.21 -25.13
CA LEU A 63 -20.07 -29.83 -23.80
C LEU A 63 -18.76 -29.53 -23.06
N PHE A 64 -17.63 -29.53 -23.78
CA PHE A 64 -16.34 -29.17 -23.22
C PHE A 64 -16.33 -27.72 -22.75
N VAL A 65 -16.79 -26.78 -23.58
CA VAL A 65 -16.87 -25.36 -23.23
C VAL A 65 -17.80 -25.12 -22.05
N LEU A 66 -18.98 -25.77 -22.01
CA LEU A 66 -19.90 -25.67 -20.88
C LEU A 66 -19.31 -26.24 -19.59
N CYS A 67 -18.59 -27.37 -19.66
CA CYS A 67 -17.94 -27.95 -18.49
C CYS A 67 -16.73 -27.12 -18.03
N LEU A 68 -15.97 -26.56 -18.97
CA LEU A 68 -14.86 -25.66 -18.67
C LEU A 68 -15.34 -24.36 -18.03
N ALA A 69 -16.43 -23.77 -18.54
CA ALA A 69 -17.07 -22.61 -17.93
C ALA A 69 -17.54 -22.94 -16.50
N LEU A 70 -18.19 -24.09 -16.30
CA LEU A 70 -18.60 -24.54 -14.96
C LEU A 70 -17.41 -24.69 -14.01
N ALA A 71 -16.33 -25.33 -14.45
CA ALA A 71 -15.12 -25.51 -13.65
C ALA A 71 -14.43 -24.17 -13.34
N ALA A 72 -14.41 -23.24 -14.31
CA ALA A 72 -13.86 -21.91 -14.15
C ALA A 72 -14.69 -21.07 -13.16
N THR A 73 -16.01 -21.03 -13.28
CA THR A 73 -16.90 -20.32 -12.34
C THR A 73 -16.83 -20.92 -10.94
N TYR A 74 -16.74 -22.25 -10.81
CA TYR A 74 -16.53 -22.88 -9.51
C TYR A 74 -15.18 -22.49 -8.88
N THR A 75 -14.12 -22.45 -9.69
CA THR A 75 -12.80 -21.96 -9.26
C THR A 75 -12.87 -20.49 -8.83
N LEU A 76 -13.60 -19.66 -9.58
CA LEU A 76 -13.81 -18.25 -9.26
C LEU A 76 -14.59 -18.08 -7.95
N LYS A 77 -15.61 -18.91 -7.68
CA LYS A 77 -16.31 -18.92 -6.39
C LYS A 77 -15.35 -19.18 -5.23
N ILE A 78 -14.51 -20.21 -5.34
CA ILE A 78 -13.52 -20.50 -4.31
C ILE A 78 -12.54 -19.33 -4.15
N ILE A 79 -12.09 -18.72 -5.25
CA ILE A 79 -11.20 -17.56 -5.18
C ILE A 79 -11.88 -16.36 -4.51
N HIS A 80 -13.14 -16.14 -4.84
CA HIS A 80 -13.96 -15.09 -4.24
C HIS A 80 -14.09 -15.30 -2.72
N ASP A 81 -14.59 -16.47 -2.33
CA ASP A 81 -14.93 -16.77 -0.93
C ASP A 81 -13.67 -16.88 -0.04
N ASP A 82 -12.61 -17.56 -0.50
CA ASP A 82 -11.43 -17.83 0.32
C ASP A 82 -10.38 -16.70 0.30
N TYR A 83 -10.37 -15.85 -0.74
CA TYR A 83 -9.32 -14.85 -0.93
C TYR A 83 -9.84 -13.43 -1.11
N PHE A 84 -10.82 -13.21 -1.99
CA PHE A 84 -11.29 -11.86 -2.30
C PHE A 84 -12.01 -11.23 -1.11
N VAL A 85 -12.97 -11.96 -0.50
CA VAL A 85 -13.68 -11.51 0.71
C VAL A 85 -12.69 -11.23 1.84
N THR A 86 -11.79 -12.18 2.11
CA THR A 86 -10.73 -12.01 3.13
C THR A 86 -9.83 -10.81 2.85
N LEU A 87 -9.50 -10.52 1.59
CA LEU A 87 -8.73 -9.34 1.23
C LEU A 87 -9.55 -8.06 1.42
N ILE A 88 -10.84 -8.03 1.06
CA ILE A 88 -11.71 -6.86 1.28
C ILE A 88 -11.79 -6.55 2.76
N GLU A 89 -12.12 -7.54 3.59
CA GLU A 89 -12.24 -7.38 5.04
C GLU A 89 -10.94 -6.84 5.66
N ARG A 90 -9.78 -7.26 5.13
CA ARG A 90 -8.47 -6.77 5.61
C ARG A 90 -8.03 -5.45 5.01
N ALA A 91 -8.50 -5.11 3.83
CA ALA A 91 -8.22 -3.84 3.18
C ALA A 91 -9.07 -2.74 3.81
N ARG A 92 -10.33 -3.04 4.13
CA ARG A 92 -11.30 -2.10 4.69
C ARG A 92 -10.76 -1.50 5.99
N ARG A 93 -10.90 -0.19 6.10
CA ARG A 93 -10.58 0.57 7.30
C ARG A 93 -11.80 1.44 7.58
N THR A 94 -12.33 1.30 8.79
CA THR A 94 -13.29 2.28 9.30
C THR A 94 -12.54 3.55 9.68
N ASP A 95 -13.26 4.65 9.87
CA ASP A 95 -12.63 5.88 10.37
C ASP A 95 -12.01 5.65 11.76
N GLU A 96 -12.66 4.84 12.61
CA GLU A 96 -12.08 4.39 13.89
C GLU A 96 -10.75 3.64 13.69
N ASP A 97 -10.66 2.77 12.69
CA ASP A 97 -9.43 2.05 12.39
C ASP A 97 -8.32 2.99 11.91
N LEU A 98 -8.66 3.99 11.10
CA LEU A 98 -7.71 5.01 10.65
C LEU A 98 -7.22 5.86 11.82
N VAL A 99 -8.09 6.17 12.78
CA VAL A 99 -7.73 6.86 14.02
C VAL A 99 -6.72 6.04 14.83
N ASP A 100 -6.96 4.74 15.00
CA ASP A 100 -6.01 3.83 15.67
C ASP A 100 -4.71 3.62 14.86
N GLU A 101 -4.74 3.90 13.56
CA GLU A 101 -3.60 3.83 12.64
C GLU A 101 -2.92 5.19 12.40
N TYR A 102 -3.24 6.22 13.19
CA TYR A 102 -2.51 7.49 13.16
C TYR A 102 -1.03 7.26 13.47
N THR A 103 -0.16 7.65 12.54
CA THR A 103 1.24 7.27 12.67
C THR A 103 2.10 8.31 13.36
N TYR A 104 1.92 9.59 13.07
CA TYR A 104 2.98 10.55 13.34
C TYR A 104 2.67 11.99 12.90
N TYR A 105 1.96 12.19 11.78
CA TYR A 105 2.07 13.43 10.99
C TYR A 105 0.75 14.18 10.74
N GLU A 106 -0.27 14.00 11.57
CA GLU A 106 -1.28 15.06 11.70
C GLU A 106 -0.67 16.23 12.50
N ARG A 107 0.41 16.79 11.98
CA ARG A 107 0.93 18.05 12.45
C ARG A 107 0.60 19.07 11.37
N ARG A 108 0.10 20.21 11.83
CA ARG A 108 -0.08 21.39 10.99
C ARG A 108 1.28 21.81 10.46
N CYS A 109 1.50 21.52 9.19
CA CYS A 109 2.67 22.00 8.52
C CYS A 109 2.61 23.53 8.40
N ASN A 110 3.77 24.16 8.41
CA ASN A 110 3.89 25.60 8.22
C ASN A 110 5.12 25.93 7.37
N VAL A 111 5.44 27.22 7.25
CA VAL A 111 6.55 27.69 6.40
C VAL A 111 7.90 27.03 6.72
N VAL A 112 8.15 26.61 7.96
CA VAL A 112 9.42 25.95 8.30
C VAL A 112 9.54 24.55 7.67
N ASP A 113 8.42 23.96 7.25
CA ASP A 113 8.35 22.66 6.58
C ASP A 113 8.73 22.70 5.12
N ILE A 114 8.78 23.91 4.56
CA ILE A 114 9.25 24.15 3.22
C ILE A 114 10.78 24.15 3.25
N THR A 115 11.36 23.24 2.47
CA THR A 115 12.78 22.87 2.60
C THR A 115 13.69 23.49 1.56
N ALA A 116 13.13 24.17 0.57
CA ALA A 116 13.89 24.91 -0.42
C ALA A 116 13.08 26.14 -0.83
N THR A 117 13.77 27.27 -1.02
CA THR A 117 13.21 28.45 -1.66
C THR A 117 13.52 28.46 -3.16
N LYS A 118 12.96 29.43 -3.89
CA LYS A 118 13.24 29.63 -5.31
C LYS A 118 14.73 29.84 -5.60
N GLU A 119 15.47 30.49 -4.71
CA GLU A 119 16.93 30.70 -4.82
C GLU A 119 17.71 29.39 -4.63
N GLU A 120 17.11 28.41 -3.97
CA GLU A 120 17.67 27.09 -3.68
C GLU A 120 17.15 26.00 -4.63
N ALA A 121 16.36 26.38 -5.64
CA ALA A 121 15.73 25.43 -6.57
C ALA A 121 16.74 24.51 -7.27
N ASN A 122 17.96 24.98 -7.49
CA ASN A 122 19.04 24.19 -8.09
C ASN A 122 19.48 22.99 -7.24
N GLN A 123 19.22 22.99 -5.92
CA GLN A 123 19.50 21.87 -5.02
C GLN A 123 18.66 20.63 -5.35
N LEU A 124 17.55 20.81 -6.08
CA LEU A 124 16.70 19.71 -6.55
C LEU A 124 17.34 18.93 -7.71
N ILE A 125 18.33 19.49 -8.42
CA ILE A 125 19.04 18.80 -9.50
C ILE A 125 20.03 17.80 -8.90
N VAL A 126 19.95 16.54 -9.35
CA VAL A 126 20.82 15.48 -8.84
C VAL A 126 21.69 14.88 -9.93
N ASP A 127 22.98 14.75 -9.64
CA ASP A 127 24.01 14.21 -10.52
C ASP A 127 24.45 12.78 -10.14
N SER A 128 24.21 12.38 -8.89
CA SER A 128 24.64 11.11 -8.32
C SER A 128 23.55 10.46 -7.46
N LYS A 129 23.68 9.15 -7.22
CA LYS A 129 22.76 8.42 -6.35
C LYS A 129 22.91 8.83 -4.88
N GLU A 130 24.14 9.14 -4.47
CA GLU A 130 24.53 9.49 -3.11
C GLU A 130 23.89 10.79 -2.65
N THR A 131 23.73 11.76 -3.56
CA THR A 131 23.02 13.02 -3.31
C THR A 131 21.52 12.89 -3.53
N ALA A 132 21.10 12.15 -4.54
CA ALA A 132 19.69 12.04 -4.91
C ALA A 132 18.77 11.53 -3.80
N ILE A 133 19.20 10.51 -3.05
CA ILE A 133 18.38 9.94 -1.99
C ILE A 133 18.17 10.96 -0.85
N PRO A 134 19.22 11.56 -0.24
CA PRO A 134 19.05 12.62 0.74
C PRO A 134 18.23 13.81 0.24
N THR A 135 18.42 14.24 -1.01
CA THR A 135 17.64 15.33 -1.63
C THR A 135 16.17 14.96 -1.72
N MET A 136 15.83 13.79 -2.28
CA MET A 136 14.44 13.29 -2.34
C MET A 136 13.81 13.20 -0.95
N MET A 137 14.54 12.67 0.03
CA MET A 137 14.01 12.53 1.38
C MET A 137 13.86 13.87 2.09
N THR A 138 14.64 14.88 1.73
CA THR A 138 14.54 16.23 2.29
C THR A 138 13.42 17.03 1.64
N HIS A 139 13.34 17.01 0.32
CA HIS A 139 12.49 17.92 -0.45
C HIS A 139 11.24 17.26 -1.05
N GLY A 140 11.15 15.93 -1.04
CA GLY A 140 10.04 15.20 -1.66
C GLY A 140 10.09 15.18 -3.19
N ALA A 141 11.10 15.81 -3.79
CA ALA A 141 11.26 15.95 -5.23
C ALA A 141 12.73 16.03 -5.62
N ILE A 142 13.07 15.50 -6.80
CA ILE A 142 14.38 15.66 -7.45
C ILE A 142 14.21 15.78 -8.96
N MET A 143 15.10 16.51 -9.62
CA MET A 143 15.23 16.60 -11.07
C MET A 143 16.41 15.76 -11.56
N ILE A 144 16.14 14.85 -12.50
CA ILE A 144 17.09 13.96 -13.15
C ILE A 144 17.24 14.41 -14.62
N PRO A 145 18.38 15.01 -14.99
CA PRO A 145 18.60 15.47 -16.36
C PRO A 145 18.50 14.38 -17.42
N GLN A 146 17.88 14.71 -18.56
CA GLN A 146 17.90 13.95 -19.81
C GLN A 146 17.66 12.43 -19.65
N VAL A 147 16.54 12.04 -19.05
CA VAL A 147 16.13 10.63 -18.97
C VAL A 147 15.77 10.06 -20.34
N LEU A 148 15.19 10.87 -21.23
CA LEU A 148 14.90 10.52 -22.62
C LEU A 148 15.79 11.32 -23.57
N SER A 149 16.19 10.73 -24.70
CA SER A 149 16.90 11.45 -25.76
C SER A 149 15.96 12.36 -26.57
N ASP A 150 16.51 13.39 -27.21
CA ASP A 150 15.74 14.33 -28.04
C ASP A 150 14.91 13.65 -29.13
N SER A 151 15.45 12.61 -29.77
CA SER A 151 14.72 11.80 -30.75
C SER A 151 13.55 11.03 -30.12
N MET A 152 13.75 10.46 -28.92
CA MET A 152 12.71 9.71 -28.22
C MET A 152 11.59 10.62 -27.73
N ILE A 153 11.94 11.83 -27.27
CA ILE A 153 11.00 12.86 -26.87
C ILE A 153 10.09 13.23 -28.03
N GLN A 154 10.65 13.51 -29.21
CA GLN A 154 9.86 13.89 -30.38
C GLN A 154 8.91 12.76 -30.79
N GLU A 155 9.42 11.53 -30.93
CA GLU A 155 8.59 10.38 -31.31
C GLU A 155 7.46 10.14 -30.30
N LEU A 156 7.76 10.26 -29.00
CA LEU A 156 6.77 10.03 -27.94
C LEU A 156 5.74 11.15 -27.91
N ARG A 157 6.17 12.40 -28.11
CA ARG A 157 5.26 13.56 -28.25
C ARG A 157 4.29 13.34 -29.40
N ASP A 158 4.77 12.96 -30.57
CA ASP A 158 3.93 12.73 -31.75
C ASP A 158 2.86 11.66 -31.47
N PHE A 159 3.25 10.58 -30.77
CA PHE A 159 2.32 9.55 -30.32
C PHE A 159 1.26 10.10 -29.34
N VAL A 160 1.67 10.88 -28.33
CA VAL A 160 0.74 11.43 -27.34
C VAL A 160 -0.21 12.46 -27.96
N VAL A 161 0.26 13.32 -28.87
CA VAL A 161 -0.61 14.24 -29.63
C VAL A 161 -1.64 13.47 -30.44
N TRP A 162 -1.23 12.42 -31.15
CA TRP A 162 -2.15 11.54 -31.88
C TRP A 162 -3.18 10.91 -30.93
N LYS A 163 -2.74 10.41 -29.77
CA LYS A 163 -3.61 9.77 -28.78
C LYS A 163 -4.56 10.77 -28.11
N ASN A 164 -4.14 12.01 -27.87
CA ASN A 164 -4.99 13.10 -27.38
C ASN A 164 -6.18 13.32 -28.31
N HIS A 165 -5.95 13.33 -29.63
CA HIS A 165 -7.03 13.46 -30.60
C HIS A 165 -7.97 12.24 -30.62
N ALA A 166 -7.44 11.05 -30.39
CA ALA A 166 -8.24 9.82 -30.38
C ALA A 166 -9.10 9.65 -29.12
N VAL A 167 -8.64 10.18 -27.99
CA VAL A 167 -9.29 10.02 -26.68
C VAL A 167 -10.22 11.18 -26.32
N SER A 168 -9.99 12.39 -26.85
CA SER A 168 -10.80 13.55 -26.49
C SER A 168 -12.29 13.35 -26.81
N GLY A 169 -13.14 13.57 -25.80
CA GLY A 169 -14.59 13.38 -25.84
C GLY A 169 -15.04 11.91 -25.74
N THR A 170 -14.16 11.00 -25.35
CA THR A 170 -14.48 9.57 -25.16
C THR A 170 -14.42 9.18 -23.67
N ASP A 171 -14.95 8.00 -23.33
CA ASP A 171 -14.87 7.45 -21.97
C ASP A 171 -13.42 7.16 -21.50
N ASP A 172 -12.46 7.14 -22.43
CA ASP A 172 -11.04 6.99 -22.10
C ASP A 172 -10.42 8.32 -21.61
N GLU A 173 -11.08 9.47 -21.83
CA GLU A 173 -10.66 10.78 -21.32
C GLU A 173 -11.01 10.88 -19.83
N TYR A 174 -10.00 10.98 -18.99
CA TYR A 174 -10.18 11.06 -17.56
C TYR A 174 -10.39 12.50 -17.09
N PRO A 175 -11.41 12.79 -16.26
CA PRO A 175 -11.65 14.12 -15.73
C PRO A 175 -10.59 14.49 -14.69
N VAL A 176 -9.72 15.44 -15.02
CA VAL A 176 -8.76 16.00 -14.06
C VAL A 176 -9.36 17.21 -13.33
N THR A 177 -8.96 17.45 -12.08
CA THR A 177 -9.37 18.65 -11.33
C THR A 177 -8.95 19.91 -12.06
N ALA A 178 -9.86 20.89 -12.13
CA ALA A 178 -9.71 22.07 -13.00
C ALA A 178 -9.40 21.66 -14.46
N GLY A 179 -10.16 20.69 -14.97
CA GLY A 179 -9.88 19.98 -16.22
C GLY A 179 -10.25 20.71 -17.50
N GLU A 180 -10.80 21.91 -17.43
CA GLU A 180 -10.97 22.73 -18.63
C GLU A 180 -9.62 22.90 -19.32
N HIS A 181 -9.58 22.58 -20.62
CA HIS A 181 -8.36 22.58 -21.44
C HIS A 181 -7.24 21.62 -20.98
N ARG A 182 -7.59 20.57 -20.21
CA ARG A 182 -6.69 19.48 -19.87
C ARG A 182 -7.26 18.13 -20.26
N ILE A 183 -6.38 17.23 -20.70
CA ILE A 183 -6.72 15.84 -21.01
C ILE A 183 -5.74 14.92 -20.31
N SER A 184 -6.24 13.85 -19.69
CA SER A 184 -5.42 12.80 -19.09
C SER A 184 -5.96 11.41 -19.42
N TYR A 185 -5.07 10.42 -19.56
CA TYR A 185 -5.43 9.02 -19.78
C TYR A 185 -4.25 8.06 -19.54
N GLY A 186 -4.59 6.80 -19.29
CA GLY A 186 -3.61 5.71 -19.16
C GLY A 186 -3.09 5.21 -20.51
N ILE A 187 -1.84 4.80 -20.57
CA ILE A 187 -1.16 4.27 -21.76
C ILE A 187 -0.78 2.81 -21.51
N GLU A 188 -1.10 1.88 -22.43
CA GLU A 188 -0.60 0.51 -22.28
C GLU A 188 0.89 0.42 -22.63
N ALA A 189 1.65 -0.34 -21.87
CA ALA A 189 3.09 -0.46 -22.07
C ALA A 189 3.49 -0.99 -23.46
N ALA A 190 2.61 -1.80 -24.07
CA ALA A 190 2.79 -2.35 -25.41
C ALA A 190 1.86 -1.69 -26.46
N GLU A 191 1.22 -0.56 -26.14
CA GLU A 191 0.25 0.11 -27.02
C GLU A 191 0.87 0.55 -28.35
N HIS A 192 2.12 1.04 -28.30
CA HIS A 192 2.81 1.59 -29.46
C HIS A 192 4.33 1.32 -29.38
N PRO A 193 5.02 1.07 -30.51
CA PRO A 193 6.47 0.83 -30.51
C PRO A 193 7.28 1.96 -29.86
N THR A 194 6.83 3.21 -29.99
CA THR A 194 7.48 4.35 -29.33
C THR A 194 7.36 4.29 -27.81
N VAL A 195 6.20 3.90 -27.27
CA VAL A 195 6.03 3.71 -25.81
C VAL A 195 7.00 2.64 -25.31
N VAL A 196 7.08 1.50 -26.02
CA VAL A 196 8.04 0.43 -25.69
C VAL A 196 9.48 0.94 -25.66
N ARG A 197 9.90 1.73 -26.66
CA ARG A 197 11.25 2.30 -26.69
C ARG A 197 11.48 3.32 -25.57
N ALA A 198 10.47 4.14 -25.24
CA ALA A 198 10.54 5.10 -24.14
C ALA A 198 10.66 4.39 -22.79
N LEU A 199 9.86 3.36 -22.53
CA LEU A 199 9.97 2.52 -21.33
C LEU A 199 11.35 1.87 -21.22
N LYS A 200 11.89 1.40 -22.34
CA LYS A 200 13.25 0.86 -22.39
C LYS A 200 14.30 1.93 -22.06
N ALA A 201 14.16 3.14 -22.59
CA ALA A 201 15.06 4.26 -22.28
C ALA A 201 15.02 4.64 -20.79
N VAL A 202 13.83 4.66 -20.18
CA VAL A 202 13.65 4.83 -18.73
C VAL A 202 14.35 3.69 -17.97
N HIS A 203 14.12 2.43 -18.36
CA HIS A 203 14.75 1.26 -17.76
C HIS A 203 16.28 1.29 -17.81
N ASP A 204 16.83 1.70 -18.94
CA ASP A 204 18.27 1.72 -19.19
C ASP A 204 18.96 2.90 -18.48
N ASN A 205 18.21 3.86 -17.92
CA ASN A 205 18.76 4.94 -17.11
C ASN A 205 19.25 4.40 -15.75
N GLY A 206 20.57 4.15 -15.66
CA GLY A 206 21.21 3.56 -14.48
C GLY A 206 21.11 4.43 -13.22
N GLN A 207 21.11 5.77 -13.36
CA GLN A 207 20.97 6.70 -12.24
C GLN A 207 19.56 6.59 -11.64
N LEU A 208 18.53 6.71 -12.47
CA LEU A 208 17.13 6.56 -12.07
C LEU A 208 16.87 5.19 -11.43
N LYS A 209 17.36 4.10 -12.03
CA LYS A 209 17.29 2.77 -11.42
C LYS A 209 17.91 2.76 -10.03
N GLY A 210 19.12 3.30 -9.91
CA GLY A 210 19.85 3.35 -8.65
C GLY A 210 19.11 4.13 -7.56
N ILE A 211 18.45 5.23 -7.94
CA ILE A 211 17.61 6.08 -7.09
C ILE A 211 16.37 5.31 -6.65
N LEU A 212 15.56 4.81 -7.59
CA LEU A 212 14.32 4.07 -7.29
C LEU A 212 14.58 2.84 -6.43
N GLU A 213 15.61 2.05 -6.74
CA GLU A 213 15.97 0.89 -5.91
C GLU A 213 16.46 1.30 -4.51
N GLY A 214 17.03 2.50 -4.39
CA GLY A 214 17.34 3.11 -3.11
C GLY A 214 16.08 3.48 -2.34
N LEU A 215 15.11 4.13 -2.97
CA LEU A 215 13.90 4.65 -2.34
C LEU A 215 12.94 3.54 -1.91
N VAL A 216 12.56 2.65 -2.84
CA VAL A 216 11.47 1.68 -2.67
C VAL A 216 11.92 0.22 -2.70
N GLY A 217 13.24 -0.03 -2.74
CA GLY A 217 13.81 -1.37 -2.75
C GLY A 217 13.97 -1.96 -4.15
N ARG A 218 14.55 -3.16 -4.23
CA ARG A 218 14.96 -3.77 -5.50
C ARG A 218 13.78 -4.04 -6.42
N ASN A 219 13.97 -3.69 -7.70
CA ASN A 219 13.04 -3.96 -8.80
C ASN A 219 11.61 -3.48 -8.48
N PRO A 220 11.41 -2.14 -8.36
CA PRO A 220 10.13 -1.58 -7.96
C PRO A 220 8.97 -2.04 -8.84
N ALA A 221 7.78 -2.10 -8.27
CA ALA A 221 6.56 -2.36 -9.02
C ALA A 221 6.17 -1.11 -9.81
N LEU A 222 5.74 -1.31 -11.06
CA LEU A 222 5.15 -0.27 -11.90
C LEU A 222 3.65 -0.27 -11.63
N THR A 223 3.08 0.88 -11.29
CA THR A 223 1.65 1.01 -11.03
C THR A 223 0.94 1.80 -12.12
N GLU A 224 1.63 2.71 -12.80
CA GLU A 224 0.99 3.64 -13.72
C GLU A 224 1.90 4.06 -14.88
N ILE A 225 1.30 4.25 -16.06
CA ILE A 225 1.88 4.95 -17.21
C ILE A 225 0.76 5.83 -17.78
N THR A 226 0.99 7.14 -17.77
CA THR A 226 -0.04 8.15 -18.05
C THR A 226 0.53 9.24 -18.94
N ALA A 227 -0.34 9.91 -19.70
CA ALA A 227 -0.04 11.21 -20.25
C ALA A 227 -1.03 12.26 -19.75
N ILE A 228 -0.52 13.43 -19.36
CA ILE A 228 -1.32 14.62 -19.05
C ILE A 228 -0.94 15.71 -20.05
N THR A 229 -1.94 16.28 -20.72
CA THR A 229 -1.74 17.41 -21.63
C THR A 229 -2.51 18.63 -21.13
N SER A 230 -1.84 19.77 -21.05
CA SER A 230 -2.44 21.08 -20.75
C SER A 230 -2.33 21.98 -21.98
N ARG A 231 -3.47 22.49 -22.42
CA ARG A 231 -3.59 23.39 -23.57
C ARG A 231 -3.72 24.83 -23.09
N TYR A 232 -3.45 25.77 -23.99
CA TYR A 232 -3.74 27.18 -23.78
C TYR A 232 -5.15 27.38 -23.19
N GLY A 233 -5.24 28.19 -22.15
CA GLY A 233 -6.47 28.45 -21.41
C GLY A 233 -6.70 27.54 -20.20
N SER A 234 -5.88 26.51 -19.96
CA SER A 234 -5.99 25.73 -18.72
C SER A 234 -5.70 26.62 -17.50
N SER A 235 -6.56 26.58 -16.48
CA SER A 235 -6.44 27.38 -15.23
C SER A 235 -5.49 26.75 -14.20
N HIS A 236 -5.14 27.41 -13.10
CA HIS A 236 -4.38 26.74 -12.03
C HIS A 236 -5.20 25.58 -11.43
N GLN A 237 -4.56 24.42 -11.24
CA GLN A 237 -5.10 23.40 -10.34
C GLN A 237 -4.95 23.87 -8.89
N PRO A 238 -5.85 23.45 -7.98
CA PRO A 238 -5.61 23.63 -6.55
C PRO A 238 -4.32 22.90 -6.16
N TRP A 239 -3.68 23.34 -5.08
CA TRP A 239 -2.57 22.59 -4.51
C TRP A 239 -3.06 21.23 -4.02
N HIS A 240 -2.34 20.17 -4.37
CA HIS A 240 -2.69 18.82 -3.95
C HIS A 240 -1.47 17.92 -3.91
N PRO A 241 -1.48 16.90 -3.04
CA PRO A 241 -0.75 15.66 -3.26
C PRO A 241 -1.50 14.74 -4.23
N ASP A 242 -0.79 13.79 -4.86
CA ASP A 242 -1.40 12.73 -5.69
C ASP A 242 -2.14 11.69 -4.81
N VAL A 243 -1.76 11.56 -3.54
CA VAL A 243 -2.48 10.76 -2.54
C VAL A 243 -3.74 11.50 -2.05
N LYS A 244 -4.83 10.79 -1.78
CA LYS A 244 -5.94 11.38 -1.01
C LYS A 244 -5.55 11.53 0.48
N PRO A 245 -6.16 12.47 1.23
CA PRO A 245 -5.88 12.64 2.66
C PRO A 245 -6.04 11.34 3.47
N ASP A 246 -7.15 10.62 3.28
CA ASP A 246 -7.44 9.31 3.90
C ASP A 246 -6.53 8.15 3.42
N GLY A 247 -5.76 8.37 2.36
CA GLY A 247 -4.76 7.49 1.80
C GLY A 247 -3.33 7.93 2.09
N ASN A 248 -3.16 8.99 2.88
CA ASN A 248 -1.88 9.63 3.03
C ASN A 248 -0.93 8.74 3.85
N GLY A 249 0.06 8.14 3.19
CA GLY A 249 1.13 7.36 3.83
C GLY A 249 2.07 8.13 4.75
N VAL A 250 1.83 9.41 5.02
CA VAL A 250 2.44 10.20 6.10
C VAL A 250 1.53 10.21 7.32
N GLN A 251 0.26 10.60 7.15
CA GLN A 251 -0.77 10.56 8.20
C GLN A 251 -0.96 9.13 8.72
N PHE A 252 -1.24 8.21 7.80
CA PHE A 252 -1.39 6.77 7.99
C PHE A 252 -0.23 6.02 7.34
N GLY A 253 1.00 6.50 7.53
CA GLY A 253 2.22 5.73 7.24
C GLY A 253 2.31 4.40 7.96
N ARG A 254 1.40 4.16 8.92
CA ARG A 254 1.15 2.86 9.49
C ARG A 254 0.61 1.89 8.42
N THR A 255 -0.19 2.37 7.50
CA THR A 255 -1.06 1.52 6.68
C THR A 255 -0.63 1.52 5.24
N TYR A 256 -0.20 2.68 4.73
CA TYR A 256 0.05 2.86 3.31
C TYR A 256 1.53 2.85 2.94
N SER A 257 1.79 2.24 1.79
CA SER A 257 3.08 2.27 1.11
C SER A 257 3.28 3.63 0.46
N HIS A 258 4.55 4.03 0.36
CA HIS A 258 4.95 5.25 -0.34
C HIS A 258 5.17 4.96 -1.82
N SER A 259 4.77 5.88 -2.65
CA SER A 259 4.82 5.80 -4.10
C SER A 259 5.46 7.06 -4.68
N TYR A 260 6.10 6.88 -5.84
CA TYR A 260 6.89 7.92 -6.48
C TYR A 260 6.51 8.02 -7.96
N SER A 261 6.18 9.23 -8.40
CA SER A 261 5.80 9.52 -9.78
C SER A 261 6.96 10.20 -10.52
N LEU A 262 7.32 9.70 -11.70
CA LEU A 262 8.32 10.26 -12.58
C LEU A 262 7.64 11.06 -13.69
N PHE A 263 7.75 12.37 -13.63
CA PHE A 263 7.17 13.31 -14.58
C PHE A 263 8.21 13.69 -15.64
N ILE A 264 7.92 13.49 -16.93
CA ILE A 264 8.82 13.81 -18.03
C ILE A 264 8.11 14.74 -19.02
N PRO A 265 8.56 16.00 -19.22
CA PRO A 265 7.96 16.88 -20.20
C PRO A 265 8.44 16.47 -21.60
N LEU A 266 7.52 16.40 -22.54
CA LEU A 266 7.85 16.02 -23.93
C LEU A 266 8.17 17.23 -24.81
N GLN A 267 8.40 18.38 -24.18
CA GLN A 267 8.75 19.66 -24.79
C GLN A 267 9.39 20.56 -23.74
N ASN A 268 10.17 21.55 -24.19
CA ASN A 268 10.60 22.61 -23.30
C ASN A 268 9.36 23.33 -22.76
N THR A 269 9.28 23.42 -21.43
CA THR A 269 8.11 23.97 -20.76
C THR A 269 8.51 25.20 -19.95
N THR A 270 7.97 26.35 -20.33
CA THR A 270 8.18 27.63 -19.62
C THR A 270 7.13 27.80 -18.52
N GLY A 271 7.28 28.84 -17.68
CA GLY A 271 6.23 29.23 -16.74
C GLY A 271 4.90 29.56 -17.43
N ALA A 272 4.93 30.25 -18.58
CA ALA A 272 3.73 30.62 -19.34
C ALA A 272 3.05 29.43 -20.05
N MET A 273 3.78 28.35 -20.31
CA MET A 273 3.20 27.06 -20.76
C MET A 273 2.58 26.26 -19.62
N GLY A 274 2.63 26.77 -18.40
CA GLY A 274 2.11 26.11 -17.21
C GLY A 274 3.05 25.05 -16.66
N ALA A 275 4.36 25.31 -16.51
CA ALA A 275 5.25 24.38 -15.79
C ALA A 275 4.72 24.11 -14.36
N THR A 276 4.69 22.83 -13.94
CA THR A 276 4.20 22.43 -12.61
C THR A 276 4.91 23.21 -11.50
N ASP A 277 4.15 23.66 -10.51
CA ASP A 277 4.69 24.23 -9.27
C ASP A 277 4.88 23.11 -8.24
N LEU A 278 5.97 23.18 -7.49
CA LEU A 278 6.27 22.31 -6.35
C LEU A 278 6.30 23.10 -5.05
N CYS A 279 5.97 22.42 -3.95
CA CYS A 279 6.15 22.91 -2.59
C CYS A 279 7.11 21.95 -1.84
N PRO A 280 8.43 22.18 -1.91
CA PRO A 280 9.42 21.20 -1.45
C PRO A 280 9.37 20.93 0.07
N GLY A 281 9.41 19.67 0.48
CA GLY A 281 9.40 19.25 1.90
C GLY A 281 8.02 18.87 2.43
N THR A 282 6.98 19.13 1.65
CA THR A 282 5.57 18.88 2.03
C THR A 282 5.14 17.43 1.93
N HIS A 283 5.99 16.55 1.42
CA HIS A 283 5.81 15.10 1.54
C HIS A 283 5.92 14.60 2.99
N TYR A 284 6.10 15.49 3.97
CA TYR A 284 5.93 15.23 5.41
C TYR A 284 4.65 15.84 5.99
N CYS A 285 3.78 16.41 5.15
CA CYS A 285 2.57 17.12 5.57
C CYS A 285 1.32 16.29 5.27
N ALA A 286 0.45 16.18 6.27
CA ALA A 286 -0.89 15.61 6.11
C ALA A 286 -1.96 16.67 5.86
N ASP A 287 -1.70 17.91 6.30
CA ASP A 287 -2.70 18.97 6.38
C ASP A 287 -2.63 19.94 5.19
N TRP A 288 -3.68 20.75 5.05
CA TRP A 288 -3.80 21.79 4.03
C TRP A 288 -2.83 22.95 4.27
N ILE A 289 -2.03 23.28 3.24
CA ILE A 289 -0.93 24.26 3.33
C ILE A 289 -0.82 25.16 2.09
N ASP A 290 -1.95 25.37 1.40
CA ASP A 290 -2.03 26.14 0.15
C ASP A 290 -1.36 27.51 0.24
N ALA A 291 -1.60 28.25 1.34
CA ALA A 291 -1.05 29.59 1.52
C ALA A 291 0.48 29.58 1.62
N GLN A 292 1.03 28.66 2.41
CA GLN A 292 2.48 28.52 2.58
C GLN A 292 3.12 28.04 1.27
N CYS A 293 2.46 27.13 0.56
CA CYS A 293 2.92 26.68 -0.74
C CYS A 293 2.85 27.77 -1.81
N GLU A 294 1.83 28.64 -1.79
CA GLU A 294 1.75 29.76 -2.73
C GLU A 294 2.92 30.74 -2.57
N GLU A 295 3.28 31.05 -1.32
CA GLU A 295 4.37 31.99 -0.99
C GLU A 295 5.76 31.40 -1.31
N ASN A 296 5.92 30.09 -1.21
CA ASN A 296 7.23 29.43 -1.31
C ASN A 296 7.32 28.41 -2.47
N LYS A 297 6.44 28.51 -3.45
CA LYS A 297 6.44 27.62 -4.61
C LYS A 297 7.73 27.73 -5.42
N ILE A 298 8.13 26.60 -5.98
CA ILE A 298 9.18 26.53 -6.99
C ILE A 298 8.55 26.00 -8.27
N GLY A 299 8.53 26.82 -9.32
CA GLY A 299 8.15 26.36 -10.65
C GLY A 299 9.23 25.41 -11.17
N LEU A 300 8.85 24.27 -11.76
CA LEU A 300 9.84 23.32 -12.32
C LEU A 300 10.74 23.93 -13.40
N HIS A 301 10.26 25.00 -14.04
CA HIS A 301 11.02 25.78 -15.01
C HIS A 301 12.12 26.66 -14.38
N GLU A 302 12.05 26.93 -13.07
CA GLU A 302 12.96 27.79 -12.32
C GLU A 302 14.14 27.03 -11.73
N ILE A 303 14.06 25.68 -11.67
CA ILE A 303 15.13 24.82 -11.14
C ILE A 303 16.43 24.96 -11.96
N ARG A 304 16.32 25.31 -13.24
CA ARG A 304 17.45 25.55 -14.14
C ARG A 304 17.54 27.00 -14.56
N ASP A 305 18.78 27.43 -14.78
CA ASP A 305 19.08 28.70 -15.44
C ASP A 305 18.40 28.74 -16.81
N GLY A 306 17.66 29.82 -17.06
CA GLY A 306 16.93 30.05 -18.31
C GLY A 306 15.41 29.95 -18.22
N GLY A 307 14.84 29.57 -17.06
CA GLY A 307 13.39 29.60 -16.87
C GLY A 307 12.64 28.56 -17.73
N ILE A 308 13.26 27.42 -17.99
CA ILE A 308 12.74 26.34 -18.84
C ILE A 308 12.93 24.99 -18.13
N TRP A 309 11.84 24.23 -17.99
CA TRP A 309 11.91 22.80 -17.72
C TRP A 309 12.16 22.08 -19.05
N LYS A 310 13.42 21.68 -19.27
CA LYS A 310 13.88 21.15 -20.56
C LYS A 310 13.19 19.82 -20.86
N ALA A 311 12.81 19.62 -22.13
CA ALA A 311 12.27 18.36 -22.60
C ALA A 311 13.20 17.18 -22.23
N GLY A 312 12.61 16.10 -21.71
CA GLY A 312 13.33 14.89 -21.33
C GLY A 312 14.03 14.93 -19.98
N ASP A 313 14.16 16.09 -19.33
CA ASP A 313 14.52 16.15 -17.92
C ASP A 313 13.36 15.61 -17.10
N ALA A 314 13.59 14.58 -16.30
CA ALA A 314 12.55 14.01 -15.48
C ALA A 314 12.54 14.65 -14.09
N VAL A 315 11.37 14.79 -13.49
CA VAL A 315 11.23 15.10 -12.07
C VAL A 315 10.61 13.89 -11.39
N LEU A 316 11.31 13.31 -10.42
CA LEU A 316 10.77 12.26 -9.58
C LEU A 316 10.19 12.93 -8.33
N LEU A 317 8.91 12.66 -8.05
CA LEU A 317 8.16 13.20 -6.93
C LEU A 317 7.76 12.06 -5.99
N ASN A 318 7.83 12.27 -4.68
CA ASN A 318 7.02 11.51 -3.75
C ASN A 318 5.56 11.94 -3.95
N GLN A 319 4.62 11.00 -4.09
CA GLN A 319 3.21 11.32 -4.36
C GLN A 319 2.50 12.11 -3.24
N GLN A 320 3.14 12.28 -2.07
CA GLN A 320 2.68 13.17 -0.99
C GLN A 320 3.19 14.60 -1.10
N VAL A 321 4.10 14.89 -2.03
CA VAL A 321 4.57 16.27 -2.22
C VAL A 321 3.45 17.09 -2.81
N TRP A 322 3.17 18.22 -2.16
CA TRP A 322 2.19 19.18 -2.63
C TRP A 322 2.71 19.84 -3.91
N HIS A 323 1.88 19.79 -4.94
CA HIS A 323 2.18 20.35 -6.25
C HIS A 323 0.89 20.78 -6.94
N ARG A 324 1.02 21.46 -8.08
CA ARG A 324 -0.11 21.76 -8.96
C ARG A 324 0.32 21.93 -10.41
N GLY A 325 -0.55 21.55 -11.33
CA GLY A 325 -0.49 22.05 -12.70
C GLY A 325 -0.86 23.53 -12.73
N THR A 326 0.05 24.37 -13.21
CA THR A 326 -0.21 25.81 -13.36
C THR A 326 -0.97 26.11 -14.64
N GLU A 327 -1.44 27.35 -14.75
CA GLU A 327 -2.14 27.82 -15.93
C GLU A 327 -1.26 27.89 -17.19
N HIS A 328 -1.86 27.66 -18.36
CA HIS A 328 -1.19 27.80 -19.65
C HIS A 328 -1.67 29.08 -20.33
N THR A 329 -0.87 30.13 -20.21
CA THR A 329 -1.19 31.50 -20.67
C THR A 329 -0.55 31.89 -21.99
N ASP A 330 0.39 31.11 -22.50
CA ASP A 330 1.02 31.37 -23.79
C ASP A 330 0.14 30.86 -24.96
N PRO A 331 -0.46 31.74 -25.80
CA PRO A 331 -1.29 31.31 -26.92
C PRO A 331 -0.48 30.82 -28.13
N ASP A 332 0.80 31.18 -28.20
CA ASP A 332 1.69 30.86 -29.32
C ASP A 332 2.51 29.58 -29.06
N ALA A 333 2.60 29.15 -27.80
CA ALA A 333 3.21 27.88 -27.43
C ALA A 333 2.32 26.68 -27.77
N GLN A 334 2.98 25.56 -28.05
CA GLN A 334 2.34 24.26 -28.22
C GLN A 334 1.81 23.71 -26.88
N GLU A 335 0.91 22.71 -26.94
CA GLU A 335 0.40 22.08 -25.72
C GLU A 335 1.50 21.44 -24.85
N ARG A 336 1.42 21.66 -23.54
CA ARG A 336 2.31 21.09 -22.53
C ARG A 336 1.91 19.64 -22.28
N ILE A 337 2.76 18.70 -22.69
CA ILE A 337 2.57 17.26 -22.49
C ILE A 337 3.55 16.74 -21.45
N LEU A 338 3.04 15.97 -20.49
CA LEU A 338 3.79 15.23 -19.49
C LEU A 338 3.57 13.73 -19.69
N PHE A 339 4.65 12.96 -19.76
CA PHE A 339 4.63 11.49 -19.68
C PHE A 339 5.01 11.08 -18.27
N ILE A 340 4.14 10.30 -17.62
CA ILE A 340 4.24 10.00 -16.19
C ILE A 340 4.35 8.49 -15.99
N LEU A 341 5.28 8.06 -15.12
CA LEU A 341 5.35 6.67 -14.64
C LEU A 341 5.37 6.65 -13.11
N SER A 342 4.54 5.82 -12.49
CA SER A 342 4.48 5.71 -11.03
C SER A 342 5.05 4.37 -10.54
N PHE A 343 5.86 4.43 -9.48
CA PHE A 343 6.59 3.31 -8.91
C PHE A 343 6.31 3.18 -7.41
N ILE A 344 6.25 1.93 -6.95
CA ILE A 344 6.09 1.59 -5.54
C ILE A 344 6.98 0.40 -5.17
N GLY A 345 7.20 0.20 -3.87
CA GLY A 345 7.81 -1.02 -3.36
C GLY A 345 7.04 -2.26 -3.82
N ARG A 346 7.72 -3.40 -3.94
CA ARG A 346 7.04 -4.65 -4.31
C ARG A 346 6.08 -5.12 -3.21
N PRO A 347 5.11 -6.02 -3.51
CA PRO A 347 4.19 -6.62 -2.53
C PRO A 347 4.86 -7.54 -1.49
N THR A 348 6.18 -7.39 -1.29
CA THR A 348 6.89 -7.85 -0.09
C THR A 348 6.73 -6.85 1.07
N ASP A 349 6.28 -5.64 0.78
CA ASP A 349 5.75 -4.72 1.78
C ASP A 349 4.33 -5.14 2.14
N ASN A 350 4.05 -5.27 3.44
CA ASN A 350 2.74 -5.67 3.94
C ASN A 350 1.74 -4.51 3.97
N ARG A 351 2.21 -3.28 3.73
CA ARG A 351 1.37 -2.09 3.66
C ARG A 351 0.48 -2.09 2.43
N GLN A 352 -0.65 -1.41 2.58
CA GLN A 352 -1.63 -1.20 1.52
C GLN A 352 -1.10 -0.21 0.46
N LEU A 353 -1.75 -0.21 -0.70
CA LEU A 353 -1.62 0.89 -1.66
C LEU A 353 -2.34 2.11 -1.09
N ALA A 354 -1.70 3.29 -1.17
CA ALA A 354 -2.33 4.55 -0.75
C ALA A 354 -3.61 4.85 -1.56
N ARG A 355 -4.61 5.48 -0.95
CA ARG A 355 -5.82 5.93 -1.67
C ARG A 355 -5.50 7.11 -2.58
N GLY A 356 -6.16 7.19 -3.73
CA GLY A 356 -6.02 8.28 -4.70
C GLY A 356 -4.82 8.22 -5.65
N THR A 357 -3.85 7.35 -5.41
CA THR A 357 -2.51 7.51 -6.01
C THR A 357 -2.38 7.16 -7.49
N TYR A 358 -3.37 6.50 -8.08
CA TYR A 358 -3.21 5.88 -9.39
C TYR A 358 -4.51 5.96 -10.22
N PHE A 359 -4.79 7.16 -10.71
CA PHE A 359 -6.03 7.47 -11.42
C PHE A 359 -6.14 6.77 -12.79
N HIS A 360 -5.02 6.45 -13.42
CA HIS A 360 -5.01 6.03 -14.83
C HIS A 360 -4.52 4.59 -15.05
N MET A 361 -4.66 3.73 -14.05
CA MET A 361 -4.16 2.36 -14.15
C MET A 361 -5.02 1.51 -15.07
N LYS A 362 -4.42 1.06 -16.17
CA LYS A 362 -4.99 -0.03 -16.95
C LYS A 362 -4.75 -1.35 -16.25
N TRP A 363 -5.75 -2.22 -16.28
CA TRP A 363 -5.72 -3.53 -15.62
C TRP A 363 -4.52 -4.40 -16.04
N ASN A 364 -4.01 -4.20 -17.26
CA ASN A 364 -2.90 -4.95 -17.84
C ASN A 364 -1.51 -4.41 -17.45
N MET A 365 -1.44 -3.41 -16.57
CA MET A 365 -0.18 -2.84 -16.06
C MET A 365 0.22 -3.50 -14.74
N TRP A 366 -0.73 -4.15 -14.06
CA TRP A 366 -0.48 -4.86 -12.82
C TRP A 366 0.41 -6.09 -13.00
N GLY A 367 1.12 -6.42 -11.93
CA GLY A 367 2.02 -7.56 -11.83
C GLY A 367 3.41 -7.30 -12.44
N HIS A 368 3.61 -6.14 -13.07
CA HIS A 368 4.86 -5.74 -13.71
C HIS A 368 5.79 -4.98 -12.76
N THR A 369 7.09 -5.04 -13.07
CA THR A 369 8.17 -4.44 -12.28
C THR A 369 9.16 -3.71 -13.18
N TRP A 370 10.12 -2.99 -12.60
CA TRP A 370 11.21 -2.30 -13.32
C TRP A 370 11.82 -3.15 -14.44
N GLN A 371 12.12 -4.42 -14.17
CA GLN A 371 12.71 -5.33 -15.16
C GLN A 371 11.85 -5.48 -16.42
N ASP A 372 10.51 -5.46 -16.29
CA ASP A 372 9.58 -5.69 -17.39
C ASP A 372 9.58 -4.54 -18.41
N LEU A 373 10.04 -3.35 -18.01
CA LEU A 373 10.24 -2.22 -18.93
C LEU A 373 11.35 -2.47 -19.97
N ALA A 374 12.32 -3.35 -19.67
CA ALA A 374 13.44 -3.65 -20.57
C ALA A 374 13.01 -4.27 -21.91
N ASP A 375 11.88 -4.97 -21.89
CA ASP A 375 11.34 -5.76 -23.00
C ASP A 375 9.80 -5.71 -23.06
N ALA A 376 9.22 -4.53 -22.80
CA ALA A 376 7.77 -4.34 -22.65
C ALA A 376 6.93 -4.91 -23.81
N ALA A 377 7.44 -4.84 -25.06
CA ALA A 377 6.79 -5.45 -26.24
C ALA A 377 6.60 -6.98 -26.14
N ILE A 378 7.35 -7.66 -25.28
CA ILE A 378 7.27 -9.11 -25.07
C ILE A 378 6.66 -9.38 -23.70
N SER A 379 7.22 -8.78 -22.64
CA SER A 379 6.87 -9.11 -21.26
C SER A 379 5.55 -8.49 -20.80
N MET A 380 5.13 -7.38 -21.42
CA MET A 380 3.90 -6.63 -21.11
C MET A 380 2.88 -6.65 -22.25
N ALA A 381 3.12 -7.46 -23.29
CA ALA A 381 2.17 -7.68 -24.37
C ALA A 381 1.21 -8.83 -24.05
N SER A 382 0.06 -8.86 -24.74
CA SER A 382 -0.87 -9.99 -24.67
C SER A 382 -0.24 -11.26 -25.26
N PRO A 383 -0.48 -12.45 -24.67
CA PRO A 383 -1.34 -12.73 -23.51
C PRO A 383 -0.62 -12.62 -22.17
N TRP A 384 0.66 -12.25 -22.16
CA TRP A 384 1.51 -12.31 -20.96
C TRP A 384 1.11 -11.28 -19.91
N ASN A 385 0.72 -10.08 -20.31
CA ASN A 385 0.20 -9.07 -19.38
C ASN A 385 -1.05 -9.54 -18.62
N MET A 386 -1.99 -10.22 -19.29
CA MET A 386 -3.17 -10.83 -18.65
C MET A 386 -2.77 -11.89 -17.63
N LEU A 387 -1.87 -12.80 -18.01
CA LEU A 387 -1.41 -13.83 -17.08
C LEU A 387 -0.58 -13.24 -15.93
N ARG A 388 0.09 -12.12 -16.17
CA ARG A 388 0.91 -11.42 -15.17
C ARG A 388 0.04 -10.68 -14.17
N CYS A 389 -0.95 -9.91 -14.63
CA CYS A 389 -1.84 -9.15 -13.78
C CYS A 389 -2.69 -10.07 -12.88
N LEU A 390 -3.02 -11.27 -13.34
CA LEU A 390 -3.73 -12.30 -12.57
C LEU A 390 -2.81 -13.16 -11.67
N HIS A 391 -1.52 -12.84 -11.59
CA HIS A 391 -0.52 -13.60 -10.82
C HIS A 391 -0.38 -15.09 -11.24
N LEU A 392 -0.75 -15.43 -12.48
CA LEU A 392 -0.75 -16.81 -12.99
C LEU A 392 0.58 -17.21 -13.63
N TRP A 393 1.25 -16.27 -14.30
CA TRP A 393 2.53 -16.54 -14.96
C TRP A 393 3.48 -15.35 -14.91
N LYS A 394 4.78 -15.67 -14.78
CA LYS A 394 5.88 -14.74 -15.01
C LYS A 394 7.06 -15.47 -15.64
N ALA A 395 7.88 -14.73 -16.39
CA ALA A 395 9.13 -15.26 -16.92
C ALA A 395 10.12 -15.63 -15.79
N LYS A 396 10.96 -16.63 -16.05
CA LYS A 396 11.99 -17.08 -15.10
C LYS A 396 12.94 -15.92 -14.77
N GLY A 397 13.19 -15.71 -13.48
CA GLY A 397 14.07 -14.64 -13.00
C GLY A 397 13.41 -13.28 -12.83
N ARG A 398 12.14 -13.11 -13.24
CA ARG A 398 11.36 -11.91 -12.97
C ARG A 398 10.69 -11.97 -11.60
N GLU A 399 10.32 -10.81 -11.07
CA GLU A 399 9.63 -10.68 -9.77
C GLU A 399 8.20 -10.15 -9.93
N TRP A 400 7.36 -10.38 -8.92
CA TRP A 400 5.97 -9.94 -8.98
C TRP A 400 5.84 -8.48 -8.54
N GLY A 401 5.11 -7.68 -9.31
CA GLY A 401 4.48 -6.46 -8.84
C GLY A 401 3.14 -6.75 -8.16
N TYR A 402 2.39 -5.70 -7.81
CA TYR A 402 1.02 -5.85 -7.29
C TYR A 402 0.11 -6.46 -8.35
N ASP A 403 -0.62 -7.52 -8.02
CA ASP A 403 -1.60 -8.13 -8.91
C ASP A 403 -2.91 -7.34 -8.96
N LEU A 404 -3.66 -7.55 -10.05
CA LEU A 404 -4.93 -6.90 -10.31
C LEU A 404 -5.96 -7.20 -9.22
N PHE A 405 -6.01 -8.44 -8.71
CA PHE A 405 -6.99 -8.80 -7.68
C PHE A 405 -6.75 -8.02 -6.39
N THR A 406 -5.51 -8.05 -5.90
CA THR A 406 -5.13 -7.33 -4.68
C THR A 406 -5.37 -5.85 -4.83
N ALA A 407 -5.00 -5.25 -5.97
CA ALA A 407 -5.22 -3.84 -6.22
C ALA A 407 -6.71 -3.47 -6.37
N ALA A 408 -7.49 -4.26 -7.11
CA ALA A 408 -8.93 -4.04 -7.26
C ALA A 408 -9.66 -4.19 -5.91
N THR A 409 -9.31 -5.21 -5.11
CA THR A 409 -9.85 -5.38 -3.77
C THR A 409 -9.52 -4.19 -2.87
N LEU A 410 -8.27 -3.70 -2.90
CA LEU A 410 -7.87 -2.50 -2.17
C LEU A 410 -8.68 -1.27 -2.59
N ARG A 411 -8.96 -1.12 -3.90
CA ARG A 411 -9.78 -0.01 -4.40
C ARG A 411 -11.23 -0.11 -3.95
N ILE A 412 -11.83 -1.29 -4.06
CA ILE A 412 -13.21 -1.56 -3.62
C ILE A 412 -13.36 -1.32 -2.12
N ALA A 413 -12.47 -1.90 -1.31
CA ALA A 413 -12.54 -1.80 0.15
C ALA A 413 -12.33 -0.37 0.67
N ASN A 414 -11.65 0.47 -0.12
CA ASN A 414 -11.38 1.87 0.19
C ASN A 414 -12.26 2.82 -0.65
N GLN A 415 -13.31 2.34 -1.30
CA GLN A 415 -14.22 3.13 -2.15
C GLN A 415 -13.46 4.14 -3.03
N GLN A 416 -12.42 3.68 -3.72
CA GLN A 416 -11.63 4.54 -4.60
C GLN A 416 -12.33 4.67 -5.94
N LEU A 417 -12.20 5.83 -6.58
CA LEU A 417 -12.76 6.11 -7.91
C LEU A 417 -12.63 4.92 -8.87
N GLY A 418 -13.70 4.61 -9.59
CA GLY A 418 -13.83 3.43 -10.46
C GLY A 418 -14.21 2.14 -9.70
N CYS A 419 -14.33 2.20 -8.38
CA CYS A 419 -14.75 1.15 -7.47
C CYS A 419 -15.63 1.68 -6.32
N GLU A 420 -16.21 2.87 -6.46
CA GLU A 420 -17.28 3.35 -5.59
C GLU A 420 -18.57 2.56 -5.89
N PRO A 421 -19.57 2.51 -4.98
CA PRO A 421 -20.82 1.82 -5.27
C PRO A 421 -21.45 2.28 -6.59
N GLY A 422 -21.48 3.59 -6.87
CA GLY A 422 -22.03 4.15 -8.12
C GLY A 422 -21.30 3.69 -9.39
N ASP A 423 -20.01 3.35 -9.32
CA ASP A 423 -19.25 2.85 -10.48
C ASP A 423 -19.74 1.48 -10.97
N LEU A 424 -20.49 0.75 -10.13
CA LEU A 424 -21.09 -0.53 -10.48
C LEU A 424 -22.07 -0.39 -11.67
N GLU A 425 -22.80 0.73 -11.76
CA GLU A 425 -23.66 1.01 -12.91
C GLU A 425 -22.89 1.06 -14.23
N GLY A 426 -21.70 1.67 -14.21
CA GLY A 426 -20.79 1.71 -15.34
C GLY A 426 -20.37 0.30 -15.77
N LEU A 427 -20.02 -0.56 -14.82
CA LEU A 427 -19.71 -1.96 -15.10
C LEU A 427 -20.90 -2.72 -15.71
N LEU A 428 -22.10 -2.56 -15.15
CA LEU A 428 -23.31 -3.21 -15.64
C LEU A 428 -23.63 -2.81 -17.08
N ASN A 429 -23.49 -1.52 -17.41
CA ASN A 429 -23.63 -1.04 -18.78
C ASN A 429 -22.62 -1.68 -19.72
N VAL A 430 -21.37 -1.86 -19.27
CA VAL A 430 -20.35 -2.58 -20.03
C VAL A 430 -20.74 -4.04 -20.20
N LEU A 431 -21.17 -4.74 -19.14
CA LEU A 431 -21.56 -6.14 -19.20
C LEU A 431 -22.75 -6.36 -20.15
N ALA A 432 -23.80 -5.54 -20.04
CA ALA A 432 -24.95 -5.55 -20.93
C ALA A 432 -24.57 -5.30 -22.40
N LYS A 433 -23.68 -4.34 -22.66
CA LYS A 433 -23.14 -4.05 -24.01
C LYS A 433 -22.40 -5.25 -24.62
N HIS A 434 -21.82 -6.13 -23.80
CA HIS A 434 -21.15 -7.36 -24.24
C HIS A 434 -22.07 -8.59 -24.21
N GLY A 435 -23.37 -8.40 -23.97
CA GLY A 435 -24.36 -9.48 -23.96
C GLY A 435 -24.31 -10.37 -22.72
N PHE A 436 -23.74 -9.88 -21.62
CA PHE A 436 -23.89 -10.57 -20.33
C PHE A 436 -25.39 -10.56 -19.94
N PRO A 437 -25.98 -11.71 -19.60
CA PRO A 437 -27.41 -11.75 -19.30
C PRO A 437 -27.71 -11.10 -17.94
N GLY A 438 -28.54 -10.05 -17.91
CA GLY A 438 -28.83 -9.34 -16.66
C GLY A 438 -29.57 -10.14 -15.58
N TRP A 439 -30.12 -11.32 -15.89
CA TRP A 439 -30.65 -12.24 -14.86
C TRP A 439 -29.56 -13.04 -14.14
N LEU A 440 -28.30 -12.89 -14.55
CA LEU A 440 -27.11 -13.37 -13.84
C LEU A 440 -26.46 -12.29 -12.97
N ASP A 441 -26.93 -11.03 -13.06
CA ASP A 441 -26.44 -9.95 -12.21
C ASP A 441 -26.84 -10.19 -10.76
N GLY A 442 -25.88 -10.00 -9.85
CA GLY A 442 -26.14 -9.95 -8.42
C GLY A 442 -26.95 -8.71 -8.04
N THR A 443 -27.38 -8.66 -6.78
CA THR A 443 -28.10 -7.51 -6.22
C THR A 443 -27.24 -6.26 -6.30
N ILE A 444 -27.85 -5.18 -6.79
CA ILE A 444 -27.24 -3.86 -6.90
C ILE A 444 -27.80 -3.04 -5.75
N ASP A 445 -27.04 -2.96 -4.67
CA ASP A 445 -27.37 -2.15 -3.50
C ASP A 445 -26.34 -1.02 -3.37
N LEU A 446 -26.58 0.09 -4.08
CA LEU A 446 -25.64 1.22 -4.15
C LEU A 446 -25.52 1.97 -2.81
N GLU A 447 -26.45 1.77 -1.89
CA GLU A 447 -26.45 2.38 -0.56
C GLU A 447 -25.61 1.57 0.43
N HIS A 448 -25.30 0.30 0.11
CA HIS A 448 -24.50 -0.55 0.98
C HIS A 448 -23.00 -0.38 0.74
N GLU A 449 -22.22 -0.25 1.82
CA GLU A 449 -20.74 -0.18 1.76
C GLU A 449 -20.07 -1.42 1.13
N GLU A 450 -20.84 -2.50 0.95
CA GLU A 450 -20.39 -3.79 0.42
C GLU A 450 -20.99 -4.10 -0.95
N ALA A 451 -21.57 -3.09 -1.63
CA ALA A 451 -22.24 -3.22 -2.92
C ALA A 451 -21.50 -4.14 -3.91
N TRP A 452 -20.20 -3.90 -4.07
CA TRP A 452 -19.32 -4.69 -4.93
C TRP A 452 -19.17 -6.15 -4.50
N GLN A 453 -19.04 -6.41 -3.20
CA GLN A 453 -18.89 -7.77 -2.67
C GLN A 453 -20.18 -8.57 -2.81
N ILE A 454 -21.33 -7.94 -2.50
CA ILE A 454 -22.65 -8.54 -2.66
C ILE A 454 -22.88 -8.86 -4.14
N TYR A 455 -22.69 -7.87 -5.02
CA TYR A 455 -22.88 -8.04 -6.45
C TYR A 455 -21.99 -9.16 -7.02
N LEU A 456 -20.69 -9.15 -6.74
CA LEU A 456 -19.75 -10.15 -7.28
C LEU A 456 -20.05 -11.55 -6.75
N GLY A 457 -20.31 -11.68 -5.45
CA GLY A 457 -20.65 -12.95 -4.82
C GLY A 457 -21.91 -13.56 -5.43
N GLU A 458 -23.00 -12.80 -5.48
CA GLU A 458 -24.28 -13.27 -6.04
C GLU A 458 -24.21 -13.53 -7.54
N THR A 459 -23.50 -12.69 -8.31
CA THR A 459 -23.28 -12.90 -9.76
C THR A 459 -22.58 -14.24 -10.02
N VAL A 460 -21.56 -14.56 -9.22
CA VAL A 460 -20.84 -15.84 -9.31
C VAL A 460 -21.75 -17.01 -8.95
N GLU A 461 -22.59 -16.88 -7.92
CA GLU A 461 -23.53 -17.92 -7.49
C GLU A 461 -24.65 -18.17 -8.51
N LEU A 462 -25.26 -17.12 -9.05
CA LEU A 462 -26.27 -17.21 -10.10
C LEU A 462 -25.69 -17.84 -11.37
N THR A 463 -24.49 -17.43 -11.76
CA THR A 463 -23.78 -17.99 -12.92
C THR A 463 -23.45 -19.46 -12.69
N LEU A 464 -23.00 -19.85 -11.49
CA LEU A 464 -22.72 -21.23 -11.13
C LEU A 464 -23.99 -22.08 -11.18
N ALA A 465 -25.08 -21.60 -10.58
CA ALA A 465 -26.37 -22.30 -10.56
C ALA A 465 -26.93 -22.50 -11.98
N PHE A 466 -26.80 -21.50 -12.85
CA PHE A 466 -27.14 -21.60 -14.26
C PHE A 466 -26.28 -22.64 -14.98
N LEU A 467 -24.96 -22.57 -14.84
CA LEU A 467 -24.04 -23.48 -15.52
C LEU A 467 -24.23 -24.93 -15.08
N ILE A 468 -24.57 -25.19 -13.81
CA ILE A 468 -24.95 -26.52 -13.31
C ILE A 468 -26.19 -27.03 -14.04
N LYS A 469 -27.26 -26.22 -14.12
CA LYS A 469 -28.51 -26.58 -14.83
C LYS A 469 -28.27 -26.79 -16.32
N ALA A 470 -27.53 -25.89 -16.97
CA ALA A 470 -27.20 -25.95 -18.39
C ALA A 470 -26.37 -27.20 -18.73
N ASN A 471 -25.35 -27.53 -17.91
CA ASN A 471 -24.58 -28.75 -18.07
C ASN A 471 -25.45 -30.00 -17.88
N ALA A 472 -26.31 -30.03 -16.86
CA ALA A 472 -27.21 -31.17 -16.61
C ALA A 472 -28.15 -31.42 -17.81
N VAL A 473 -28.74 -30.35 -18.36
CA VAL A 473 -29.59 -30.43 -19.56
C VAL A 473 -28.78 -30.88 -20.78
N ALA A 474 -27.60 -30.33 -21.01
CA ALA A 474 -26.75 -30.68 -22.14
C ALA A 474 -26.31 -32.15 -22.10
N ILE A 475 -25.94 -32.65 -20.91
CA ILE A 475 -25.63 -34.07 -20.68
C ILE A 475 -26.87 -34.94 -20.95
N ALA A 476 -28.04 -34.57 -20.43
CA ALA A 476 -29.27 -35.33 -20.64
C ALA A 476 -29.62 -35.42 -22.14
N LEU A 477 -29.57 -34.30 -22.87
CA LEU A 477 -29.78 -34.25 -24.32
C LEU A 477 -28.75 -35.10 -25.08
N TYR A 478 -27.48 -35.00 -24.69
CA TYR A 478 -26.41 -35.83 -25.28
C TYR A 478 -26.67 -37.32 -25.08
N LEU A 479 -27.10 -37.73 -23.88
CA LEU A 479 -27.44 -39.13 -23.58
C LEU A 479 -28.64 -39.61 -24.39
N VAL A 480 -29.70 -38.80 -24.52
CA VAL A 480 -30.87 -39.10 -25.37
C VAL A 480 -30.44 -39.27 -26.83
N MET A 481 -29.59 -38.37 -27.34
CA MET A 481 -29.04 -38.46 -28.69
C MET A 481 -28.19 -39.70 -28.91
N CYS A 482 -27.45 -40.16 -27.90
CA CYS A 482 -26.67 -41.40 -27.97
C CYS A 482 -27.55 -42.66 -27.91
N LEU A 483 -28.67 -42.60 -27.19
CA LEU A 483 -29.62 -43.71 -27.04
C LEU A 483 -30.57 -43.86 -28.23
N GLY A 484 -31.01 -42.77 -28.86
CA GLY A 484 -31.98 -42.79 -29.97
C GLY A 484 -31.60 -43.72 -31.15
N PRO A 485 -30.37 -43.65 -31.68
CA PRO A 485 -29.89 -44.57 -32.71
C PRO A 485 -29.77 -46.02 -32.22
N SER A 486 -29.53 -46.22 -30.92
CA SER A 486 -29.40 -47.54 -30.30
C SER A 486 -30.76 -48.23 -30.15
N LEU A 487 -31.83 -47.47 -29.92
CA LEU A 487 -33.21 -47.96 -29.77
C LEU A 487 -33.91 -48.22 -31.12
N THR A 488 -33.50 -47.54 -32.20
CA THR A 488 -34.15 -47.64 -33.51
C THR A 488 -33.63 -48.79 -34.41
N GLY A 489 -32.66 -49.57 -33.93
CA GLY A 489 -32.45 -50.98 -34.35
C GLY A 489 -32.12 -51.30 -35.81
N ARG A 490 -31.83 -50.33 -36.69
CA ARG A 490 -31.73 -50.57 -38.15
C ARG A 490 -30.33 -50.66 -38.75
N SER A 491 -29.25 -50.63 -37.97
CA SER A 491 -27.88 -50.60 -38.51
C SER A 491 -27.12 -51.93 -38.30
N GLY A 492 -27.12 -52.78 -39.33
CA GLY A 492 -26.63 -54.16 -39.28
C GLY A 492 -25.12 -54.39 -39.26
N SER A 493 -24.30 -53.67 -38.48
CA SER A 493 -22.91 -54.16 -38.26
C SER A 493 -22.17 -53.76 -36.98
N ARG A 494 -22.75 -52.97 -36.06
CA ARG A 494 -22.10 -52.65 -34.78
C ARG A 494 -23.07 -52.80 -33.62
N SER A 495 -22.63 -53.49 -32.56
CA SER A 495 -23.40 -53.63 -31.32
C SER A 495 -23.75 -52.25 -30.75
N PRO A 496 -25.03 -51.92 -30.51
CA PRO A 496 -25.46 -50.64 -29.91
C PRO A 496 -24.72 -50.33 -28.61
N THR A 497 -24.44 -51.37 -27.81
CA THR A 497 -23.69 -51.26 -26.54
C THR A 497 -22.27 -50.72 -26.73
N ARG A 498 -21.61 -51.07 -27.84
CA ARG A 498 -20.24 -50.61 -28.14
C ARG A 498 -20.23 -49.15 -28.59
N SER A 499 -21.27 -48.68 -29.28
CA SER A 499 -21.40 -47.28 -29.66
C SER A 499 -21.72 -46.40 -28.45
N PHE A 500 -22.63 -46.85 -27.60
CA PHE A 500 -23.01 -46.12 -26.39
C PHE A 500 -21.85 -46.01 -25.39
N SER A 501 -21.15 -47.11 -25.11
CA SER A 501 -19.97 -47.10 -24.23
C SER A 501 -18.83 -46.22 -24.77
N GLY A 502 -18.62 -46.18 -26.09
CA GLY A 502 -17.65 -45.26 -26.70
C GLY A 502 -18.00 -43.79 -26.48
N ASN A 503 -19.28 -43.42 -26.65
CA ASN A 503 -19.77 -42.06 -26.44
C ASN A 503 -19.73 -41.63 -24.97
N LEU A 504 -20.01 -42.57 -24.05
CA LEU A 504 -19.93 -42.34 -22.63
C LEU A 504 -18.47 -42.16 -22.17
N LEU A 505 -17.54 -42.98 -22.68
CA LEU A 505 -16.11 -42.81 -22.43
C LEU A 505 -15.60 -41.46 -22.95
N LEU A 506 -16.06 -41.02 -24.12
CA LEU A 506 -15.70 -39.72 -24.67
C LEU A 506 -16.23 -38.58 -23.80
N LEU A 507 -17.48 -38.65 -23.34
CA LEU A 507 -18.05 -37.69 -22.39
C LEU A 507 -17.22 -37.61 -21.10
N PHE A 508 -16.89 -38.76 -20.50
CA PHE A 508 -16.04 -38.83 -19.30
C PHE A 508 -14.66 -38.23 -19.54
N ARG A 509 -14.05 -38.43 -20.72
CA ARG A 509 -12.78 -37.79 -21.08
C ARG A 509 -12.92 -36.28 -21.19
N THR A 510 -13.95 -35.80 -21.89
CA THR A 510 -14.20 -34.38 -22.08
C THR A 510 -14.39 -33.65 -20.74
N TYR A 511 -15.29 -34.15 -19.89
CA TYR A 511 -15.54 -33.60 -18.55
C TYR A 511 -14.34 -33.82 -17.63
N GLY A 512 -13.71 -34.99 -17.68
CA GLY A 512 -12.52 -35.30 -16.89
C GLY A 512 -11.36 -34.35 -17.18
N ILE A 513 -11.14 -33.99 -18.45
CA ILE A 513 -10.12 -32.99 -18.83
C ILE A 513 -10.49 -31.61 -18.30
N ALA A 514 -11.72 -31.14 -18.50
CA ALA A 514 -12.15 -29.83 -18.01
C ALA A 514 -12.05 -29.72 -16.47
N ILE A 515 -12.51 -30.74 -15.74
CA ILE A 515 -12.38 -30.82 -14.28
C ILE A 515 -10.91 -30.88 -13.86
N ALA A 516 -10.08 -31.68 -14.53
CA ALA A 516 -8.65 -31.75 -14.22
C ALA A 516 -7.93 -30.41 -14.46
N LEU A 517 -8.32 -29.66 -15.50
CA LEU A 517 -7.80 -28.32 -15.76
C LEU A 517 -8.24 -27.32 -14.68
N GLY A 518 -9.52 -27.33 -14.29
CA GLY A 518 -10.03 -26.50 -13.19
C GLY A 518 -9.34 -26.82 -11.86
N TRP A 519 -9.24 -28.11 -11.52
CA TRP A 519 -8.53 -28.57 -10.32
C TRP A 519 -7.04 -28.20 -10.34
N PHE A 520 -6.38 -28.33 -11.50
CA PHE A 520 -4.99 -27.91 -11.65
C PHE A 520 -4.84 -26.39 -11.46
N ALA A 521 -5.71 -25.58 -12.06
CA ALA A 521 -5.70 -24.13 -11.90
C ALA A 521 -5.93 -23.73 -10.44
N LEU A 522 -6.94 -24.30 -9.79
CA LEU A 522 -7.23 -24.07 -8.38
C LEU A 522 -6.05 -24.46 -7.50
N ASN A 523 -5.48 -25.66 -7.67
CA ASN A 523 -4.29 -26.08 -6.93
C ASN A 523 -3.10 -25.14 -7.15
N LYS A 524 -2.92 -24.61 -8.37
CA LYS A 524 -1.86 -23.64 -8.67
C LYS A 524 -2.09 -22.32 -7.93
N VAL A 525 -3.34 -21.84 -7.89
CA VAL A 525 -3.70 -20.66 -7.10
C VAL A 525 -3.49 -20.94 -5.61
N GLN A 526 -4.09 -21.99 -5.05
CA GLN A 526 -4.00 -22.35 -3.63
C GLN A 526 -2.55 -22.60 -3.16
N SER A 527 -1.71 -23.19 -3.99
CA SER A 527 -0.28 -23.41 -3.67
C SER A 527 0.62 -22.21 -3.94
N SER A 528 0.10 -21.18 -4.61
CA SER A 528 0.86 -19.95 -4.88
C SER A 528 1.29 -19.27 -3.57
N PRO A 529 2.40 -18.53 -3.57
CA PRO A 529 2.76 -17.68 -2.43
C PRO A 529 1.66 -16.65 -2.10
N TRP A 530 0.98 -16.13 -3.13
CA TRP A 530 -0.12 -15.17 -2.99
C TRP A 530 -1.26 -15.72 -2.13
N ALA A 531 -1.87 -16.84 -2.53
CA ALA A 531 -2.98 -17.45 -1.80
C ALA A 531 -2.58 -17.88 -0.39
N ARG A 532 -1.39 -18.49 -0.24
CA ARG A 532 -0.88 -18.90 1.08
C ARG A 532 -0.66 -17.71 2.01
N ASN A 533 -0.22 -16.57 1.48
CA ASN A 533 -0.08 -15.36 2.30
C ASN A 533 -1.45 -14.79 2.69
N ILE A 534 -2.45 -14.80 1.81
CA ILE A 534 -3.81 -14.37 2.14
C ILE A 534 -4.40 -15.28 3.21
N SER A 535 -4.46 -16.60 2.99
CA SER A 535 -5.03 -17.54 3.96
C SER A 535 -4.28 -17.55 5.30
N ALA A 536 -2.96 -17.32 5.31
CA ALA A 536 -2.18 -17.28 6.54
C ALA A 536 -2.25 -15.95 7.30
N GLY A 537 -3.11 -15.01 6.89
CA GLY A 537 -3.20 -13.72 7.59
C GLY A 537 -2.08 -12.75 7.26
N LYS A 538 -1.25 -13.03 6.25
CA LYS A 538 0.04 -12.36 6.00
C LYS A 538 -0.04 -11.15 5.07
N THR A 539 -1.05 -11.09 4.19
CA THR A 539 -1.26 -9.98 3.26
C THR A 539 -2.13 -8.89 3.90
N LEU A 540 -1.81 -7.61 3.64
CA LEU A 540 -2.50 -6.42 4.17
C LEU A 540 -2.60 -6.39 5.69
N MET A 541 -1.58 -6.95 6.34
CA MET A 541 -1.51 -7.00 7.80
C MET A 541 -1.46 -5.60 8.39
N ARG A 542 -2.33 -5.31 9.36
CA ARG A 542 -2.13 -4.15 10.23
C ARG A 542 -0.76 -4.28 10.88
N PRO A 543 0.09 -3.26 10.78
CA PRO A 543 1.44 -3.32 11.33
C PRO A 543 1.47 -3.52 12.84
N PHE A 544 0.54 -2.89 13.54
CA PHE A 544 0.33 -3.01 14.97
C PHE A 544 -1.02 -3.67 15.17
N PRO A 545 -1.13 -4.72 16.01
CA PRO A 545 -2.43 -5.25 16.39
C PRO A 545 -3.26 -4.17 17.11
N VAL A 546 -4.58 -4.20 16.96
CA VAL A 546 -5.49 -3.28 17.65
C VAL A 546 -5.29 -3.44 19.16
N ALA A 547 -5.09 -2.32 19.86
CA ALA A 547 -4.67 -2.31 21.27
C ALA A 547 -5.63 -3.09 22.20
N LYS A 548 -6.91 -3.16 21.83
CA LYS A 548 -8.00 -3.85 22.56
C LYS A 548 -7.70 -5.33 22.82
N ASP A 549 -6.98 -6.00 21.92
CA ASP A 549 -6.84 -7.47 21.97
C ASP A 549 -5.59 -7.99 22.70
N VAL A 550 -4.57 -7.14 22.96
CA VAL A 550 -3.23 -7.66 23.29
C VAL A 550 -2.54 -6.99 24.50
N MET A 551 -2.89 -5.78 24.93
CA MET A 551 -1.87 -4.96 25.62
C MET A 551 -2.16 -4.45 27.04
N ARG A 552 -3.38 -4.50 27.59
CA ARG A 552 -3.62 -3.80 28.87
C ARG A 552 -2.83 -4.40 30.04
N ASP A 553 -2.50 -5.69 29.97
CA ASP A 553 -1.85 -6.42 31.06
C ASP A 553 -0.45 -6.97 30.76
N ASP A 554 0.16 -6.70 29.59
CA ASP A 554 1.53 -7.15 29.30
C ASP A 554 2.54 -6.26 30.06
N PRO A 555 3.21 -6.75 31.12
CA PRO A 555 4.14 -5.96 31.92
C PRO A 555 5.40 -5.56 31.15
N SER A 556 5.62 -6.12 29.96
CA SER A 556 6.72 -5.78 29.07
C SER A 556 6.40 -4.63 28.10
N VAL A 557 5.16 -4.10 28.12
CA VAL A 557 4.82 -2.81 27.51
C VAL A 557 5.44 -1.70 28.35
N VAL A 558 6.26 -0.86 27.72
CA VAL A 558 6.95 0.21 28.44
C VAL A 558 5.92 1.28 28.75
N LYS A 559 5.59 1.44 30.04
CA LYS A 559 4.64 2.45 30.51
C LYS A 559 5.29 3.84 30.42
N GLY A 560 4.56 4.81 29.89
CA GLY A 560 4.98 6.21 29.78
C GLY A 560 3.87 7.07 29.16
N PRO A 561 3.95 8.41 29.27
CA PRO A 561 2.99 9.27 28.61
C PRO A 561 3.18 9.14 27.09
N THR A 562 2.10 8.76 26.41
CA THR A 562 2.03 8.83 24.95
C THR A 562 1.86 10.29 24.53
N THR A 563 2.41 10.67 23.38
CA THR A 563 2.35 12.03 22.86
C THR A 563 2.39 12.02 21.35
N VAL A 564 1.97 13.11 20.71
CA VAL A 564 2.18 13.32 19.29
C VAL A 564 3.56 13.94 19.08
N PRO A 565 4.34 13.44 18.11
CA PRO A 565 5.64 14.01 17.81
C PRO A 565 5.61 15.40 17.18
N LEU A 566 6.58 16.23 17.53
CA LEU A 566 6.81 17.56 17.00
C LEU A 566 7.97 17.56 16.01
N ARG A 567 8.07 18.60 15.18
CA ARG A 567 9.15 18.78 14.20
C ARG A 567 10.55 18.69 14.81
N THR A 568 10.72 19.21 16.01
CA THR A 568 12.00 19.30 16.72
C THR A 568 12.33 18.03 17.51
N ASP A 569 11.40 17.08 17.60
CA ASP A 569 11.63 15.83 18.30
C ASP A 569 12.61 14.91 17.56
N VAL A 570 13.39 14.17 18.35
CA VAL A 570 14.24 13.07 17.90
C VAL A 570 13.51 11.76 18.09
N LEU A 571 13.42 11.01 17.00
CA LEU A 571 12.55 9.86 16.89
C LEU A 571 13.32 8.55 16.84
N VAL A 572 12.89 7.64 17.69
CA VAL A 572 13.39 6.28 17.77
C VAL A 572 12.28 5.34 17.32
N GLY A 573 12.12 5.23 16.00
CA GLY A 573 11.15 4.33 15.40
C GLY A 573 11.54 2.87 15.56
N THR A 574 10.55 2.00 15.75
CA THR A 574 10.76 0.56 15.88
C THR A 574 10.33 -0.22 14.66
N ARG A 575 9.49 0.39 13.81
CA ARG A 575 8.88 -0.28 12.67
C ARG A 575 9.62 -0.14 11.36
N LEU A 576 10.05 1.08 11.04
CA LEU A 576 10.49 1.36 9.68
C LEU A 576 11.78 0.62 9.33
N ALA A 577 12.54 0.12 10.29
CA ALA A 577 13.73 -0.71 10.05
C ALA A 577 13.40 -2.04 9.32
N SER A 578 13.17 -1.97 8.01
CA SER A 578 12.99 -3.12 7.12
C SER A 578 13.77 -2.92 5.83
N LYS A 579 14.47 -3.96 5.39
CA LYS A 579 15.17 -3.94 4.08
C LYS A 579 14.20 -3.95 2.90
N THR A 580 12.94 -4.31 3.11
CA THR A 580 11.95 -4.44 2.03
C THR A 580 11.42 -3.10 1.56
N ILE A 581 11.59 -2.02 2.35
CA ILE A 581 11.00 -0.70 2.08
C ILE A 581 12.05 0.36 1.71
N GLY A 582 13.25 -0.05 1.28
CA GLY A 582 14.30 0.85 0.80
C GLY A 582 14.72 1.90 1.84
N VAL A 583 14.89 3.16 1.41
CA VAL A 583 15.27 4.30 2.25
C VAL A 583 14.15 4.74 3.18
N TYR A 584 12.90 4.36 2.91
CA TYR A 584 11.82 4.58 3.89
C TYR A 584 12.13 3.91 5.23
N SER A 585 13.01 2.91 5.24
CA SER A 585 13.47 2.32 6.49
C SER A 585 14.26 3.23 7.41
N ARG A 586 14.76 4.32 6.84
CA ARG A 586 15.48 5.40 7.48
C ARG A 586 14.72 6.72 7.40
N TRP A 587 13.41 6.69 7.14
CA TRP A 587 12.60 7.89 7.02
C TRP A 587 12.77 8.84 8.21
N HIS A 588 12.84 8.29 9.43
CA HIS A 588 13.10 9.06 10.65
C HIS A 588 14.46 9.75 10.66
N ASP A 589 15.49 9.22 9.99
CA ASP A 589 16.81 9.87 9.94
C ASP A 589 16.74 11.24 9.23
N PHE A 590 15.71 11.45 8.41
CA PHE A 590 15.47 12.71 7.67
C PHE A 590 14.48 13.64 8.37
N HIS A 591 13.85 13.20 9.45
CA HIS A 591 13.03 14.06 10.30
C HIS A 591 13.87 15.24 10.84
N PRO A 592 13.36 16.49 10.90
CA PRO A 592 14.19 17.66 11.24
C PRO A 592 14.93 17.54 12.59
N GLY A 593 14.26 17.11 13.66
CA GLY A 593 14.91 16.86 14.94
C GLY A 593 15.99 15.77 14.87
N ASN A 594 15.75 14.66 14.15
CA ASN A 594 16.76 13.64 13.91
C ASN A 594 17.94 14.16 13.10
N ARG A 595 17.71 14.96 12.05
CA ARG A 595 18.80 15.56 11.25
C ARG A 595 19.68 16.45 12.12
N LYS A 596 19.08 17.26 13.00
CA LYS A 596 19.81 18.08 13.97
C LYS A 596 20.66 17.19 14.88
N PHE A 597 20.05 16.20 15.54
CA PHE A 597 20.75 15.27 16.41
C PHE A 597 21.87 14.48 15.69
N MET A 598 21.65 14.06 14.45
CA MET A 598 22.64 13.33 13.66
C MET A 598 23.85 14.18 13.26
N LYS A 599 23.76 15.53 13.29
CA LYS A 599 24.94 16.40 13.17
C LYS A 599 25.86 16.21 14.37
N ASP A 600 25.32 16.16 15.59
CA ASP A 600 26.12 15.89 16.80
C ASP A 600 26.73 14.49 16.76
N VAL A 601 25.94 13.48 16.37
CA VAL A 601 26.44 12.10 16.23
C VAL A 601 27.56 12.03 15.19
N SER A 602 27.47 12.80 14.12
CA SER A 602 28.52 12.85 13.08
C SER A 602 29.76 13.62 13.53
N ALA A 603 29.58 14.69 14.30
CA ALA A 603 30.67 15.52 14.80
C ALA A 603 31.45 14.84 15.93
N PHE A 604 30.76 14.18 16.85
CA PHE A 604 31.35 13.67 18.08
C PHE A 604 31.37 12.13 18.16
N GLY A 605 30.66 11.40 17.31
CA GLY A 605 30.49 9.96 17.45
C GLY A 605 31.68 9.08 17.01
N GLY A 606 31.45 7.77 17.06
CA GLY A 606 32.37 6.74 16.59
C GLY A 606 33.67 6.67 17.41
N LYS A 607 34.82 6.65 16.72
CA LYS A 607 36.12 6.49 17.39
C LYS A 607 36.43 7.63 18.37
N PHE A 608 35.99 8.84 18.09
CA PHE A 608 36.22 9.99 18.96
C PHE A 608 35.50 9.83 20.30
N PHE A 609 34.18 9.63 20.26
CA PHE A 609 33.40 9.39 21.48
C PHE A 609 33.93 8.20 22.28
N ARG A 610 34.29 7.09 21.63
CA ARG A 610 34.84 5.91 22.34
C ARG A 610 36.14 6.22 23.08
N SER A 611 37.01 7.00 22.45
CA SER A 611 38.26 7.45 23.08
C SER A 611 37.97 8.37 24.27
N LEU A 612 36.99 9.27 24.13
CA LEU A 612 36.55 10.15 25.21
C LEU A 612 35.94 9.37 26.37
N GLU A 613 35.03 8.44 26.10
CA GLU A 613 34.36 7.65 27.13
C GLU A 613 35.35 6.79 27.92
N THR A 614 36.38 6.26 27.24
CA THR A 614 37.43 5.45 27.90
C THR A 614 38.44 6.30 28.67
N SER A 615 38.84 7.46 28.12
CA SER A 615 39.97 8.24 28.64
C SER A 615 39.54 9.40 29.54
N PHE A 616 38.35 9.96 29.31
CA PHE A 616 37.84 11.18 29.92
C PHE A 616 36.30 11.09 30.11
N PRO A 617 35.80 10.21 31.00
CA PRO A 617 34.37 9.95 31.14
C PRO A 617 33.54 11.21 31.46
N ILE A 618 34.07 12.15 32.25
CA ILE A 618 33.41 13.43 32.55
C ILE A 618 33.18 14.26 31.28
N LEU A 619 34.16 14.27 30.37
CA LEU A 619 34.04 14.99 29.10
C LEU A 619 33.07 14.26 28.15
N ALA A 620 33.05 12.93 28.14
CA ALA A 620 32.07 12.16 27.39
C ALA A 620 30.63 12.46 27.87
N ASP A 621 30.42 12.53 29.19
CA ASP A 621 29.13 12.91 29.78
C ASP A 621 28.73 14.34 29.39
N THR A 622 29.69 15.26 29.35
CA THR A 622 29.46 16.64 28.88
C THR A 622 29.01 16.67 27.43
N VAL A 623 29.58 15.83 26.55
CA VAL A 623 29.17 15.71 25.14
C VAL A 623 27.75 15.13 25.03
N VAL A 624 27.42 14.10 25.82
CA VAL A 624 26.07 13.51 25.84
C VAL A 624 25.03 14.54 26.30
N GLN A 625 25.32 15.26 27.38
CA GLN A 625 24.45 16.32 27.91
C GLN A 625 24.31 17.49 26.92
N GLY A 626 25.41 17.89 26.28
CA GLY A 626 25.40 18.94 25.26
C GLY A 626 24.49 18.61 24.07
N ALA A 627 24.56 17.37 23.56
CA ALA A 627 23.67 16.92 22.49
C ALA A 627 22.19 16.87 22.93
N MET A 628 21.90 16.53 24.19
CA MET A 628 20.54 16.61 24.73
C MET A 628 20.05 18.05 24.81
N GLN A 629 20.89 18.95 25.33
CA GLN A 629 20.58 20.38 25.48
C GLN A 629 20.37 21.07 24.13
N ASP A 630 21.15 20.71 23.10
CA ASP A 630 20.96 21.28 21.76
C ASP A 630 19.57 20.94 21.20
N ILE A 631 19.08 19.73 21.41
CA ILE A 631 17.72 19.35 21.01
C ILE A 631 16.66 20.06 21.87
N GLN A 632 16.86 20.12 23.18
CA GLN A 632 15.92 20.77 24.10
C GLN A 632 15.85 22.30 23.92
N TYR A 633 16.91 22.93 23.43
CA TYR A 633 16.94 24.37 23.15
C TYR A 633 15.86 24.79 22.13
N ASP A 634 15.54 23.91 21.19
CA ASP A 634 14.47 24.12 20.19
C ASP A 634 13.13 23.48 20.64
N ASN A 635 12.93 23.28 21.94
CA ASN A 635 11.82 22.53 22.52
C ASN A 635 11.69 21.09 21.97
N GLY A 636 12.78 20.51 21.48
CA GLY A 636 12.80 19.13 21.01
C GLY A 636 12.84 18.12 22.16
N ARG A 637 12.19 16.97 21.95
CA ARG A 637 12.14 15.84 22.90
C ARG A 637 12.69 14.58 22.24
N PHE A 638 12.95 13.55 23.03
CA PHE A 638 13.27 12.22 22.51
C PHE A 638 12.05 11.32 22.66
N LEU A 639 11.56 10.79 21.55
CA LEU A 639 10.39 9.93 21.52
C LEU A 639 10.77 8.54 21.01
N GLN A 640 10.22 7.51 21.66
CA GLN A 640 10.37 6.14 21.20
C GLN A 640 9.01 5.59 20.75
N GLN A 641 9.00 4.95 19.58
CA GLN A 641 7.81 4.27 19.10
C GLN A 641 7.69 2.91 19.79
N ASP A 642 6.59 2.66 20.50
CA ASP A 642 6.28 1.31 20.95
C ASP A 642 6.01 0.42 19.73
N TYR A 643 6.74 -0.68 19.62
CA TYR A 643 6.62 -1.59 18.47
C TYR A 643 5.32 -2.41 18.48
N ARG A 644 4.59 -2.37 19.61
CA ARG A 644 3.41 -3.14 19.87
C ARG A 644 2.14 -2.37 19.53
N THR A 645 2.04 -1.14 20.01
CA THR A 645 0.89 -0.25 19.75
C THR A 645 1.16 0.70 18.59
N GLY A 646 2.44 1.00 18.32
CA GLY A 646 2.87 2.01 17.36
C GLY A 646 2.96 3.41 17.95
N ASP A 647 2.55 3.61 19.21
CA ASP A 647 2.44 4.92 19.83
C ASP A 647 3.80 5.49 20.20
N TRP A 648 3.88 6.81 20.20
CA TRP A 648 5.08 7.52 20.62
C TRP A 648 5.02 7.80 22.09
N ARG A 649 5.97 7.27 22.84
CA ARG A 649 6.16 7.59 24.25
C ARG A 649 7.28 8.60 24.40
N LEU A 650 7.10 9.53 25.32
CA LEU A 650 8.19 10.38 25.78
C LEU A 650 9.24 9.51 26.48
N MET A 651 10.49 9.59 26.03
CA MET A 651 11.60 8.96 26.72
C MET A 651 11.91 9.77 27.97
N SER A 652 12.15 9.09 29.09
CA SER A 652 12.70 9.75 30.28
C SER A 652 14.07 10.34 29.96
N GLU A 653 14.52 11.28 30.79
CA GLU A 653 15.86 11.88 30.64
C GLU A 653 16.95 10.80 30.62
N ALA A 654 16.88 9.83 31.54
CA ALA A 654 17.82 8.72 31.61
C ALA A 654 17.84 7.86 30.33
N GLU A 655 16.67 7.55 29.77
CA GLU A 655 16.56 6.80 28.51
C GLU A 655 17.10 7.61 27.33
N SER A 656 16.85 8.92 27.32
CA SER A 656 17.33 9.84 26.28
C SER A 656 18.86 9.92 26.30
N LEU A 657 19.46 10.10 27.48
CA LEU A 657 20.92 10.11 27.66
C LEU A 657 21.55 8.77 27.28
N GLU A 658 20.93 7.63 27.63
CA GLU A 658 21.40 6.30 27.22
C GLU A 658 21.37 6.14 25.69
N TYR A 659 20.29 6.58 25.04
CA TYR A 659 20.16 6.55 23.59
C TYR A 659 21.18 7.46 22.88
N ILE A 660 21.38 8.68 23.39
CA ILE A 660 22.38 9.62 22.87
C ILE A 660 23.78 9.02 22.98
N ARG A 661 24.14 8.51 24.16
CA ARG A 661 25.44 7.85 24.40
C ARG A 661 25.63 6.67 23.47
N MET A 662 24.60 5.82 23.29
CA MET A 662 24.64 4.70 22.36
C MET A 662 24.89 5.14 20.91
N LYS A 663 24.17 6.17 20.43
CA LYS A 663 24.34 6.69 19.06
C LYS A 663 25.70 7.32 18.84
N LEU A 664 26.20 8.10 19.81
CA LEU A 664 27.57 8.62 19.79
C LEU A 664 28.60 7.50 19.80
N PHE A 665 28.42 6.45 20.62
CA PHE A 665 29.33 5.31 20.67
C PHE A 665 29.48 4.60 19.33
N PHE A 666 28.36 4.31 18.66
CA PHE A 666 28.36 3.67 17.35
C PHE A 666 28.86 4.63 16.26
N GLY A 667 28.49 5.91 16.29
CA GLY A 667 28.73 6.85 15.20
C GLY A 667 27.99 6.45 13.92
N THR A 668 28.26 7.16 12.81
CA THR A 668 27.55 6.96 11.54
C THR A 668 28.16 5.92 10.60
N ASN A 669 29.49 5.69 10.68
CA ASN A 669 30.24 4.92 9.68
C ASN A 669 31.15 3.84 10.30
N THR A 670 30.64 3.08 11.27
CA THR A 670 31.40 2.01 11.92
C THR A 670 30.82 0.63 11.61
N VAL A 671 31.64 -0.42 11.76
CA VAL A 671 31.17 -1.81 11.60
C VAL A 671 30.07 -2.11 12.62
N GLU A 672 30.21 -1.57 13.83
CA GLU A 672 29.24 -1.69 14.90
C GLU A 672 27.90 -1.01 14.56
N ALA A 673 27.93 0.17 13.94
CA ALA A 673 26.73 0.83 13.42
C ALA A 673 26.04 -0.01 12.34
N ALA A 674 26.81 -0.66 11.45
CA ALA A 674 26.27 -1.57 10.44
C ALA A 674 25.65 -2.84 11.08
N ILE A 675 26.29 -3.42 12.09
CA ILE A 675 25.75 -4.57 12.84
C ILE A 675 24.46 -4.18 13.56
N LYS A 676 24.44 -3.01 14.22
CA LYS A 676 23.25 -2.47 14.87
C LYS A 676 22.10 -2.28 13.88
N GLY A 677 22.39 -1.69 12.72
CA GLY A 677 21.40 -1.55 11.65
C GLY A 677 20.86 -2.90 11.19
N GLU A 678 21.69 -3.94 11.09
CA GLU A 678 21.24 -5.29 10.76
C GLU A 678 20.34 -5.91 11.84
N ILE A 679 20.67 -5.70 13.12
CA ILE A 679 19.83 -6.10 14.24
C ILE A 679 18.47 -5.41 14.15
N ASP A 680 18.45 -4.11 13.86
CA ASP A 680 17.21 -3.34 13.72
C ASP A 680 16.37 -3.85 12.55
N TYR A 681 16.99 -4.19 11.42
CA TYR A 681 16.30 -4.81 10.28
C TYR A 681 15.67 -6.17 10.62
N LEU A 682 16.40 -7.02 11.34
CA LEU A 682 15.88 -8.33 11.76
C LEU A 682 14.76 -8.18 12.79
N LEU A 683 14.89 -7.25 13.73
CA LEU A 683 13.84 -6.94 14.69
C LEU A 683 12.59 -6.43 13.98
N GLY A 684 12.74 -5.54 13.00
CA GLY A 684 11.63 -5.06 12.17
C GLY A 684 10.92 -6.19 11.42
N ASP A 685 11.66 -7.08 10.76
CA ASP A 685 11.08 -8.24 10.06
C ASP A 685 10.37 -9.21 11.02
N TYR A 686 10.93 -9.46 12.20
CA TYR A 686 10.30 -10.31 13.21
C TYR A 686 9.11 -9.68 13.93
N ARG A 687 8.96 -8.35 13.88
CA ARG A 687 7.83 -7.64 14.50
C ARG A 687 6.72 -7.34 13.50
N PHE A 688 7.07 -7.00 12.26
CA PHE A 688 6.16 -6.43 11.27
C PHE A 688 6.13 -7.21 9.95
N GLY A 689 7.13 -8.06 9.70
CA GLY A 689 7.23 -8.87 8.50
C GLY A 689 6.36 -10.12 8.54
N PHE A 690 6.45 -10.92 7.48
CA PHE A 690 5.66 -12.14 7.29
C PHE A 690 5.86 -13.20 8.37
N ALA A 691 6.97 -13.13 9.11
CA ALA A 691 7.31 -14.10 10.15
C ALA A 691 6.79 -13.70 11.55
N ARG A 692 6.18 -12.52 11.72
CA ARG A 692 5.91 -11.96 13.07
C ARG A 692 5.06 -12.83 14.00
N LEU A 693 4.19 -13.67 13.43
CA LEU A 693 3.33 -14.58 14.20
C LEU A 693 4.00 -15.91 14.58
N MET A 694 5.23 -16.18 14.10
CA MET A 694 5.94 -17.41 14.42
C MET A 694 6.54 -17.37 15.82
N ALA A 695 6.45 -18.47 16.56
CA ALA A 695 7.07 -18.59 17.90
C ALA A 695 8.59 -18.31 17.87
N MET A 696 9.26 -18.73 16.80
CA MET A 696 10.69 -18.44 16.58
C MET A 696 11.00 -16.95 16.45
N SER A 697 10.08 -16.15 15.90
CA SER A 697 10.27 -14.71 15.78
C SER A 697 10.28 -14.04 17.15
N LYS A 698 9.37 -14.42 18.06
CA LYS A 698 9.35 -13.92 19.46
C LYS A 698 10.66 -14.24 20.19
N ILE A 699 11.14 -15.49 20.09
CA ILE A 699 12.42 -15.89 20.70
C ILE A 699 13.58 -15.10 20.10
N SER A 700 13.59 -14.94 18.77
CA SER A 700 14.66 -14.23 18.05
C SER A 700 14.71 -12.76 18.44
N GLN A 701 13.56 -12.09 18.65
CA GLN A 701 13.52 -10.72 19.15
C GLN A 701 14.25 -10.58 20.49
N THR A 702 13.97 -11.45 21.47
CA THR A 702 14.66 -11.43 22.77
C THR A 702 16.16 -11.64 22.64
N ARG A 703 16.59 -12.56 21.75
CA ARG A 703 18.02 -12.84 21.52
C ARG A 703 18.73 -11.68 20.84
N LEU A 704 18.09 -11.02 19.88
CA LEU A 704 18.61 -9.84 19.19
C LEU A 704 18.73 -8.65 20.13
N GLN A 705 17.74 -8.40 20.99
CA GLN A 705 17.83 -7.37 22.04
C GLN A 705 18.93 -7.65 23.06
N ALA A 706 19.14 -8.92 23.42
CA ALA A 706 20.26 -9.30 24.28
C ALA A 706 21.62 -9.07 23.58
N LEU A 707 21.72 -9.36 22.28
CA LEU A 707 22.91 -9.10 21.49
C LEU A 707 23.19 -7.60 21.37
N GLU A 708 22.17 -6.78 21.11
CA GLU A 708 22.26 -5.32 21.10
C GLU A 708 22.80 -4.78 22.43
N LYS A 709 22.27 -5.24 23.57
CA LYS A 709 22.78 -4.88 24.90
C LYS A 709 24.22 -5.33 25.13
N LEU A 710 24.65 -6.45 24.55
CA LEU A 710 26.05 -6.88 24.64
C LEU A 710 26.98 -5.99 23.82
N LEU A 711 26.54 -5.54 22.63
CA LEU A 711 27.30 -4.62 21.79
C LEU A 711 27.50 -3.26 22.45
N THR A 712 26.55 -2.80 23.26
CA THR A 712 26.67 -1.53 24.00
C THR A 712 27.42 -1.68 25.32
N ARG A 713 27.31 -2.83 26.02
CA ARG A 713 27.92 -3.04 27.36
C ARG A 713 29.41 -3.37 27.37
N THR A 714 30.02 -3.75 26.25
CA THR A 714 31.40 -4.27 26.22
C THR A 714 32.49 -3.33 26.74
N HIS A 715 32.18 -2.08 27.09
CA HIS A 715 33.16 -1.12 27.59
C HIS A 715 32.98 -0.63 29.03
N HIS A 716 31.89 -0.98 29.73
CA HIS A 716 31.56 -0.33 31.00
C HIS A 716 31.97 -1.05 32.29
N ASN A 717 32.62 -2.23 32.30
CA ASN A 717 33.23 -2.75 33.53
C ASN A 717 34.16 -3.98 33.35
N GLU A 718 35.20 -4.03 34.20
CA GLU A 718 36.13 -5.14 34.47
C GLU A 718 35.44 -6.47 34.92
N GLU A 719 34.11 -6.47 35.12
CA GLU A 719 33.29 -7.64 35.42
C GLU A 719 33.17 -8.65 34.28
N PHE A 720 33.56 -8.29 33.06
CA PHE A 720 33.61 -9.28 31.97
C PHE A 720 34.63 -10.40 32.24
N SER A 721 35.60 -10.18 33.15
CA SER A 721 36.52 -11.23 33.62
C SER A 721 35.81 -12.32 34.45
N THR A 722 34.79 -11.95 35.24
CA THR A 722 33.97 -12.87 36.04
C THR A 722 32.86 -13.52 35.20
N SER A 723 32.27 -12.80 34.23
CA SER A 723 31.29 -13.39 33.31
C SER A 723 31.93 -14.30 32.26
N ARG A 724 33.18 -14.06 31.84
CA ARG A 724 33.97 -15.05 31.07
C ARG A 724 34.16 -16.35 31.84
N ARG A 725 34.31 -16.33 33.17
CA ARG A 725 34.33 -17.59 33.97
C ARG A 725 32.99 -18.32 33.95
N ARG A 726 31.85 -17.62 33.88
CA ARG A 726 30.51 -18.24 33.80
C ARG A 726 30.15 -18.72 32.38
N LEU A 727 30.56 -18.01 31.33
CA LEU A 727 30.41 -18.47 29.94
C LEU A 727 31.43 -19.58 29.60
N ALA A 728 32.63 -19.54 30.16
CA ALA A 728 33.60 -20.63 30.07
C ALA A 728 33.19 -21.86 30.89
N SER A 729 32.42 -21.72 31.98
CA SER A 729 31.83 -22.87 32.69
C SER A 729 30.64 -23.52 31.95
N PHE A 730 30.01 -22.81 31.01
CA PHE A 730 29.11 -23.43 30.04
C PHE A 730 29.87 -24.17 28.92
N SER A 731 31.13 -23.82 28.68
CA SER A 731 32.03 -24.49 27.73
C SER A 731 32.75 -25.73 28.32
N SER A 732 32.67 -25.99 29.63
CA SER A 732 33.32 -27.16 30.25
C SER A 732 32.43 -28.41 30.31
N VAL A 733 31.21 -28.35 29.78
CA VAL A 733 30.41 -29.54 29.48
C VAL A 733 30.67 -29.89 28.02
N THR A 734 31.38 -31.00 27.79
CA THR A 734 31.78 -31.62 26.51
C THR A 734 33.18 -31.30 25.96
N GLU A 735 34.21 -31.75 26.69
CA GLU A 735 35.54 -31.98 26.12
C GLU A 735 35.64 -33.30 25.30
N LYS A 736 34.51 -33.93 24.94
CA LYS A 736 34.45 -35.18 24.17
C LYS A 736 33.97 -35.06 22.72
N SER A 737 33.75 -33.84 22.19
CA SER A 737 33.29 -33.66 20.79
C SER A 737 34.09 -32.58 20.05
N LYS A 738 35.41 -32.72 20.00
CA LYS A 738 36.30 -31.86 19.17
C LYS A 738 36.50 -32.36 17.73
N SER A 739 35.71 -33.34 17.28
CA SER A 739 35.79 -33.82 15.90
C SER A 739 34.40 -34.01 15.28
N GLN A 740 33.77 -32.90 14.89
CA GLN A 740 32.81 -32.76 13.78
C GLN A 740 31.90 -31.56 14.04
N LEU A 741 32.35 -30.37 13.65
CA LEU A 741 31.48 -29.22 13.47
C LEU A 741 30.89 -29.29 12.04
N LYS A 742 29.87 -30.13 11.87
CA LYS A 742 28.83 -29.94 10.86
C LYS A 742 27.58 -29.57 11.64
N ILE A 743 27.08 -28.36 11.39
CA ILE A 743 25.86 -27.83 12.00
C ILE A 743 24.69 -28.62 11.42
N ASP A 744 24.10 -29.51 12.22
CA ASP A 744 22.76 -30.06 11.98
C ASP A 744 21.82 -29.53 13.08
N VAL A 745 20.82 -28.78 12.63
CA VAL A 745 19.71 -28.27 13.44
C VAL A 745 18.64 -29.37 13.47
N ALA A 746 18.56 -30.14 14.55
CA ALA A 746 17.36 -30.90 14.88
C ALA A 746 17.30 -31.32 16.36
N SER A 747 16.09 -31.28 16.90
CA SER A 747 15.57 -31.92 18.12
C SER A 747 16.04 -31.38 19.48
N VAL A 748 15.20 -30.54 20.12
CA VAL A 748 14.64 -30.81 21.45
C VAL A 748 13.23 -30.22 21.51
N VAL A 749 12.22 -31.07 21.48
CA VAL A 749 10.84 -30.77 21.89
C VAL A 749 10.47 -31.77 22.96
N THR A 750 10.16 -31.26 24.14
CA THR A 750 9.13 -31.77 25.07
C THR A 750 8.91 -30.67 26.11
N PRO A 751 7.72 -30.06 26.21
CA PRO A 751 7.32 -29.38 27.42
C PRO A 751 6.40 -30.29 28.24
N SER A 752 6.82 -30.60 29.47
CA SER A 752 5.92 -31.06 30.52
C SER A 752 5.11 -29.85 31.01
N CYS A 753 3.80 -29.87 30.78
CA CYS A 753 2.86 -28.91 31.31
C CYS A 753 2.50 -29.32 32.74
N GLU A 754 2.93 -28.55 33.74
CA GLU A 754 2.52 -28.73 35.13
C GLU A 754 1.61 -27.56 35.50
N ARG A 755 0.35 -27.90 35.87
CA ARG A 755 -0.68 -26.96 36.34
C ARG A 755 -0.24 -26.34 37.66
N VAL A 756 -0.19 -25.02 37.73
CA VAL A 756 -0.24 -24.27 38.99
C VAL A 756 -1.68 -23.81 39.18
N LEU A 757 -2.28 -24.27 40.27
CA LEU A 757 -3.59 -23.87 40.76
C LEU A 757 -3.50 -22.55 41.55
N GLU A 758 -4.59 -21.80 41.42
CA GLU A 758 -5.06 -20.61 42.14
C GLU A 758 -4.50 -20.36 43.55
N ASP A 759 -4.15 -19.11 43.82
CA ASP A 759 -4.20 -18.53 45.17
C ASP A 759 -4.91 -17.16 45.09
N ASP A 760 -6.22 -17.20 45.33
CA ASP A 760 -7.14 -16.06 45.47
C ASP A 760 -7.08 -15.59 46.93
N ARG A 761 -6.30 -14.54 47.23
CA ARG A 761 -6.42 -13.70 48.45
C ARG A 761 -5.38 -12.57 48.51
N ALA A 762 -5.58 -11.52 47.72
CA ALA A 762 -4.95 -10.22 47.96
C ALA A 762 -5.67 -9.06 47.26
N SER A 763 -6.93 -8.78 47.61
CA SER A 763 -7.64 -7.61 47.08
C SER A 763 -8.67 -7.05 48.06
N THR A 764 -8.22 -6.63 49.24
CA THR A 764 -9.01 -5.80 50.15
C THR A 764 -8.05 -4.94 50.97
N ASN A 765 -7.52 -3.86 50.39
CA ASN A 765 -6.99 -2.67 51.08
C ASN A 765 -6.43 -1.62 50.08
N LEU A 766 -7.23 -1.21 49.10
CA LEU A 766 -6.81 -0.21 48.12
C LEU A 766 -7.93 0.80 47.79
N PHE A 767 -8.61 1.32 48.82
CA PHE A 767 -9.52 2.44 48.67
C PHE A 767 -9.44 3.31 49.93
N LYS A 768 -8.54 4.30 49.94
CA LYS A 768 -8.61 5.38 50.92
C LYS A 768 -7.99 6.73 50.57
N ASP A 769 -7.39 6.93 49.39
CA ASP A 769 -6.85 8.24 49.01
C ASP A 769 -7.33 8.67 47.61
N PHE A 770 -8.44 9.42 47.57
CA PHE A 770 -8.83 10.22 46.40
C PHE A 770 -9.31 11.61 46.86
N ASN A 771 -8.33 12.46 47.17
CA ASN A 771 -8.43 13.91 47.00
C ASN A 771 -7.33 14.27 46.00
N LYS A 772 -7.60 14.12 44.69
CA LYS A 772 -6.72 14.67 43.66
C LYS A 772 -7.35 15.95 43.17
N GLU A 773 -6.60 17.04 43.30
CA GLU A 773 -6.89 18.31 42.64
C GLU A 773 -7.08 18.08 41.14
N LEU A 774 -8.06 18.77 40.54
CA LEU A 774 -8.27 18.73 39.09
C LEU A 774 -6.97 19.11 38.37
N PRO A 775 -6.67 18.50 37.20
CA PRO A 775 -5.49 18.86 36.45
C PRO A 775 -5.54 20.35 36.08
N GLU A 776 -4.47 21.07 36.42
CA GLU A 776 -4.25 22.46 36.01
C GLU A 776 -4.30 22.55 34.47
N LEU A 777 -5.15 23.43 33.94
CA LEU A 777 -5.25 23.69 32.50
C LEU A 777 -3.93 24.30 32.01
N ARG A 778 -3.37 23.76 30.93
CA ARG A 778 -2.11 24.22 30.34
C ARG A 778 -2.29 24.39 28.83
N PRO A 779 -1.42 25.18 28.16
CA PRO A 779 -1.32 25.12 26.71
C PRO A 779 -1.19 23.65 26.26
N TYR A 780 -1.95 23.32 25.22
CA TYR A 780 -2.14 22.01 24.60
C TYR A 780 -2.96 20.99 25.42
N SER A 781 -3.65 21.40 26.48
CA SER A 781 -4.64 20.55 27.13
C SER A 781 -5.89 20.38 26.26
N GLU A 782 -6.37 19.13 26.13
CA GLU A 782 -7.69 18.84 25.56
C GLU A 782 -8.78 19.23 26.57
N VAL A 783 -9.76 19.99 26.09
CA VAL A 783 -10.87 20.55 26.85
C VAL A 783 -12.17 20.37 26.07
N ASN A 784 -13.30 20.47 26.76
CA ASN A 784 -14.58 20.76 26.13
C ASN A 784 -14.94 22.21 26.44
N TRP A 785 -15.25 22.99 25.40
CA TRP A 785 -15.81 24.33 25.52
C TRP A 785 -17.33 24.24 25.64
N HIS A 786 -17.87 24.88 26.68
CA HIS A 786 -19.31 25.00 26.92
C HIS A 786 -19.87 26.19 26.13
N TYR A 787 -20.29 25.95 24.89
CA TYR A 787 -20.85 26.99 24.04
C TYR A 787 -22.33 27.21 24.35
N THR A 788 -22.68 28.35 24.94
CA THR A 788 -24.07 28.79 25.10
C THR A 788 -24.38 29.87 24.08
N GLU A 789 -25.26 29.58 23.12
CA GLU A 789 -25.86 30.62 22.28
C GLU A 789 -26.71 31.53 23.19
N ASP A 790 -26.80 32.83 22.89
CA ASP A 790 -27.33 33.94 23.73
C ASP A 790 -28.78 33.78 24.30
N SER A 791 -29.38 32.59 24.28
CA SER A 791 -30.62 32.29 24.97
C SER A 791 -30.34 31.81 26.40
N GLU A 792 -30.82 32.56 27.40
CA GLU A 792 -30.62 32.28 28.84
C GLU A 792 -31.25 30.94 29.30
N ASP A 793 -31.89 30.18 28.40
CA ASP A 793 -32.67 28.98 28.71
C ASP A 793 -32.21 27.71 27.94
N GLU A 794 -31.20 27.77 27.06
CA GLU A 794 -30.69 26.57 26.36
C GLU A 794 -29.38 26.02 26.97
N VAL A 795 -29.34 24.70 27.13
CA VAL A 795 -28.16 23.98 27.63
C VAL A 795 -27.08 24.05 26.56
N GLY A 796 -25.98 24.75 26.85
CA GLY A 796 -24.88 24.90 25.92
C GLY A 796 -24.26 23.57 25.47
N GLU A 797 -23.86 23.53 24.20
CA GLU A 797 -23.24 22.36 23.58
C GLU A 797 -21.76 22.23 23.99
N LEU A 798 -21.29 20.99 24.15
CA LEU A 798 -19.90 20.69 24.49
C LEU A 798 -19.08 20.53 23.21
N ILE A 799 -18.30 21.55 22.87
CA ILE A 799 -17.47 21.55 21.68
C ILE A 799 -16.05 21.12 22.07
N PRO A 800 -15.51 20.01 21.53
CA PRO A 800 -14.17 19.56 21.88
C PRO A 800 -13.11 20.50 21.28
N ALA A 801 -12.13 20.89 22.10
CA ALA A 801 -11.12 21.88 21.73
C ALA A 801 -9.77 21.66 22.42
N THR A 802 -8.71 22.28 21.89
CA THR A 802 -7.35 22.23 22.46
C THR A 802 -6.93 23.64 22.82
N ILE A 803 -6.49 23.85 24.06
CA ILE A 803 -5.93 25.14 24.48
C ILE A 803 -4.65 25.41 23.67
N LEU A 804 -4.59 26.50 22.92
CA LEU A 804 -3.37 26.96 22.25
C LEU A 804 -2.54 27.85 23.18
N SER A 805 -3.21 28.75 23.91
CA SER A 805 -2.58 29.70 24.82
C SER A 805 -3.55 30.11 25.95
N LEU A 806 -3.01 30.64 27.05
CA LEU A 806 -3.77 31.13 28.19
C LEU A 806 -3.41 32.60 28.42
N TYR A 807 -4.41 33.45 28.63
CA TYR A 807 -4.26 34.90 28.84
C TYR A 807 -4.86 35.31 30.19
N ASP A 808 -4.04 36.00 30.99
CA ASP A 808 -4.43 36.70 32.22
C ASP A 808 -5.25 35.88 33.24
N ASP A 809 -5.07 34.55 33.25
CA ASP A 809 -5.83 33.58 34.07
C ASP A 809 -7.37 33.63 33.89
N GLU A 810 -7.87 34.36 32.89
CA GLU A 810 -9.31 34.55 32.62
C GLU A 810 -9.74 33.96 31.27
N TYR A 811 -8.86 33.96 30.26
CA TYR A 811 -9.17 33.56 28.89
C TYR A 811 -8.20 32.51 28.35
N ALA A 812 -8.68 31.71 27.40
CA ALA A 812 -7.93 30.71 26.68
C ALA A 812 -8.19 30.87 25.18
N GLU A 813 -7.13 30.85 24.39
CA GLU A 813 -7.25 30.63 22.96
C GLU A 813 -7.39 29.14 22.74
N ILE A 814 -8.47 28.68 22.12
CA ILE A 814 -8.72 27.28 21.86
C ILE A 814 -8.84 27.01 20.37
N ALA A 815 -8.31 25.87 19.92
CA ALA A 815 -8.55 25.34 18.59
C ALA A 815 -9.68 24.32 18.62
N LEU A 816 -10.74 24.56 17.85
CA LEU A 816 -11.84 23.60 17.66
C LEU A 816 -11.40 22.49 16.70
N TYR A 817 -11.95 21.28 16.87
CA TYR A 817 -11.72 20.16 15.95
C TYR A 817 -12.97 19.30 15.76
N GLY A 818 -13.00 18.54 14.66
CA GLY A 818 -14.18 17.79 14.22
C GLY A 818 -15.06 18.62 13.26
N GLU A 819 -16.34 18.29 13.19
CA GLU A 819 -17.32 18.96 12.30
C GLU A 819 -17.48 20.45 12.63
N TRP A 820 -17.30 20.82 13.91
CA TRP A 820 -17.35 22.20 14.41
C TRP A 820 -16.30 23.13 13.80
N ALA A 821 -15.17 22.61 13.32
CA ALA A 821 -14.16 23.43 12.64
C ALA A 821 -14.66 24.01 11.31
N TYR A 822 -15.74 23.46 10.74
CA TYR A 822 -16.33 23.91 9.47
C TYR A 822 -17.53 24.84 9.66
N GLU A 823 -18.18 24.82 10.82
CA GLU A 823 -19.41 25.59 11.08
C GLU A 823 -19.11 27.04 11.49
N PHE A 824 -17.96 27.27 12.14
CA PHE A 824 -17.44 28.61 12.42
C PHE A 824 -16.62 29.11 11.23
N ASP A 825 -17.30 29.59 10.19
CA ASP A 825 -16.72 30.12 8.95
C ASP A 825 -15.48 31.00 9.22
N SER A 826 -14.31 30.45 8.89
CA SER A 826 -12.98 31.05 8.65
C SER A 826 -11.91 31.11 9.75
N GLU A 827 -12.17 30.83 11.04
CA GLU A 827 -11.09 30.69 12.02
C GLU A 827 -11.34 29.52 13.00
N PRO A 828 -10.56 28.41 12.93
CA PRO A 828 -10.70 27.28 13.86
C PRO A 828 -10.16 27.59 15.26
N VAL A 829 -9.88 28.86 15.54
CA VAL A 829 -9.27 29.35 16.76
C VAL A 829 -10.14 30.46 17.32
N ILE A 830 -10.56 30.31 18.56
CA ILE A 830 -11.42 31.27 19.24
C ILE A 830 -10.92 31.54 20.65
N GLU A 831 -11.16 32.75 21.15
CA GLU A 831 -10.86 33.13 22.51
C GLU A 831 -12.09 32.91 23.39
N VAL A 832 -11.93 32.11 24.45
CA VAL A 832 -13.03 31.72 25.35
C VAL A 832 -12.63 31.91 26.80
N PRO A 833 -13.55 32.31 27.69
CA PRO A 833 -13.30 32.34 29.12
C PRO A 833 -12.89 30.96 29.66
N ILE A 834 -11.85 30.88 30.48
CA ILE A 834 -11.37 29.60 31.07
C ILE A 834 -12.48 28.88 31.85
N ARG A 835 -13.40 29.64 32.45
CA ARG A 835 -14.57 29.09 33.16
C ARG A 835 -15.54 28.30 32.27
N GLU A 836 -15.47 28.50 30.96
CA GLU A 836 -16.25 27.76 29.96
C GLU A 836 -15.49 26.53 29.44
N LEU A 837 -14.29 26.26 29.96
CA LEU A 837 -13.51 25.08 29.63
C LEU A 837 -13.59 24.04 30.73
N SER A 838 -13.97 22.83 30.37
CA SER A 838 -13.82 21.67 31.23
C SER A 838 -12.68 20.79 30.71
N PRO A 839 -11.72 20.36 31.57
CA PRO A 839 -10.69 19.43 31.13
C PRO A 839 -11.34 18.14 30.62
N ARG A 840 -10.84 17.60 29.52
CA ARG A 840 -11.31 16.31 28.99
C ARG A 840 -10.75 15.18 29.85
N ILE A 841 -11.36 14.98 31.02
CA ILE A 841 -10.95 13.95 31.97
C ILE A 841 -11.48 12.61 31.47
N GLN A 842 -10.59 11.63 31.28
CA GLN A 842 -11.03 10.26 31.03
C GLN A 842 -11.91 9.81 32.19
N PRO A 843 -13.15 9.32 31.95
CA PRO A 843 -14.03 8.91 33.02
C PRO A 843 -13.37 7.83 33.87
N VAL A 844 -13.45 7.99 35.20
CA VAL A 844 -12.94 7.02 36.18
C VAL A 844 -14.08 6.65 37.12
N GLU A 845 -14.18 5.38 37.50
CA GLU A 845 -15.15 4.94 38.50
C GLU A 845 -14.99 5.71 39.82
N GLY A 846 -16.10 6.17 40.38
CA GLY A 846 -16.18 6.97 41.60
C GLY A 846 -16.11 8.49 41.39
N LEU A 847 -15.83 8.96 40.17
CA LEU A 847 -15.77 10.40 39.86
C LEU A 847 -17.16 11.05 40.03
N PRO A 848 -17.28 12.17 40.78
CA PRO A 848 -18.54 12.89 40.89
C PRO A 848 -18.88 13.58 39.57
N VAL A 849 -20.13 13.47 39.15
CA VAL A 849 -20.64 14.01 37.90
C VAL A 849 -22.05 14.58 38.10
N ARG A 850 -22.50 15.44 37.20
CA ARG A 850 -23.93 15.70 36.96
C ARG A 850 -24.32 14.99 35.67
N GLY A 851 -25.35 14.16 35.69
CA GLY A 851 -25.89 13.50 34.49
C GLY A 851 -27.23 14.11 34.06
N ASN A 852 -27.46 14.22 32.76
CA ASN A 852 -28.74 14.59 32.16
C ASN A 852 -29.60 13.34 31.95
N TYR A 853 -30.31 12.96 33.01
CA TYR A 853 -31.06 11.70 33.06
C TYR A 853 -32.09 11.63 31.93
N LEU A 854 -31.97 10.60 31.07
CA LEU A 854 -32.84 10.36 29.91
C LEU A 854 -32.91 11.52 28.90
N ARG A 855 -31.92 12.43 28.88
CA ARG A 855 -31.90 13.64 28.03
C ARG A 855 -33.11 14.56 28.23
N LEU A 856 -33.69 14.57 29.43
CA LEU A 856 -34.89 15.36 29.73
C LEU A 856 -34.60 16.84 30.01
N GLY A 857 -33.32 17.25 30.03
CA GLY A 857 -32.89 18.64 30.21
C GLY A 857 -32.51 18.99 31.65
N ASP A 858 -32.89 18.15 32.61
CA ASP A 858 -32.54 18.32 34.03
C ASP A 858 -31.25 17.57 34.40
N TRP A 859 -30.36 18.25 35.14
CA TRP A 859 -29.04 17.74 35.51
C TRP A 859 -28.97 17.34 36.99
N TRP A 860 -28.76 16.06 37.26
CA TRP A 860 -28.79 15.47 38.60
C TRP A 860 -27.39 15.05 39.06
N GLY A 861 -27.06 15.27 40.34
CA GLY A 861 -25.80 14.82 40.93
C GLY A 861 -25.70 13.30 40.97
N GLY A 862 -24.51 12.77 40.69
CA GLY A 862 -24.23 11.34 40.69
C GLY A 862 -22.75 11.02 40.71
N LYS A 863 -22.43 9.74 40.60
CA LYS A 863 -21.06 9.23 40.47
C LYS A 863 -20.97 8.23 39.34
N ILE A 864 -19.84 8.22 38.65
CA ILE A 864 -19.54 7.19 37.65
C ILE A 864 -19.44 5.85 38.38
N GLN A 865 -20.39 4.95 38.15
CA GLN A 865 -20.40 3.61 38.73
C GLN A 865 -19.53 2.64 37.93
N ASN A 866 -19.51 2.78 36.60
CA ASN A 866 -18.78 1.91 35.68
C ASN A 866 -18.39 2.69 34.41
N VAL A 867 -17.23 2.39 33.84
CA VAL A 867 -16.75 2.94 32.56
C VAL A 867 -16.63 1.78 31.56
N ARG A 868 -17.46 1.80 30.52
CA ARG A 868 -17.50 0.72 29.52
C ARG A 868 -16.37 0.87 28.50
N PRO A 869 -15.99 -0.22 27.80
CA PRO A 869 -14.99 -0.17 26.73
C PRO A 869 -15.34 0.76 25.56
N SER A 870 -16.63 1.10 25.38
CA SER A 870 -17.10 2.06 24.37
C SER A 870 -16.87 3.52 24.76
N GLY A 871 -16.32 3.81 25.96
CA GLY A 871 -16.22 5.17 26.49
C GLY A 871 -17.50 5.66 27.17
N ARG A 872 -18.64 4.99 26.96
CA ARG A 872 -19.89 5.26 27.67
C ARG A 872 -19.79 4.88 29.14
N ILE A 873 -20.50 5.60 30.00
CA ILE A 873 -20.46 5.39 31.44
C ILE A 873 -21.81 4.90 31.99
N THR A 874 -21.77 4.35 33.20
CA THR A 874 -22.96 4.19 34.03
C THR A 874 -22.90 5.22 35.14
N ILE A 875 -23.93 6.06 35.28
CA ILE A 875 -24.04 7.03 36.38
C ILE A 875 -24.97 6.46 37.44
N LEU A 876 -24.50 6.45 38.69
CA LEU A 876 -25.34 6.23 39.86
C LEU A 876 -25.68 7.59 40.48
N TYR A 877 -26.93 8.00 40.35
CA TYR A 877 -27.44 9.27 40.86
C TYR A 877 -27.60 9.24 42.38
N GLU A 878 -27.62 10.42 43.00
CA GLU A 878 -27.68 10.57 44.46
C GLU A 878 -28.99 10.05 45.09
N ASP A 879 -30.07 9.98 44.31
CA ASP A 879 -31.36 9.41 44.71
C ASP A 879 -31.39 7.87 44.66
N GLY A 880 -30.33 7.26 44.15
CA GLY A 880 -30.17 5.80 44.03
C GLY A 880 -30.54 5.24 42.66
N ASP A 881 -31.04 6.06 41.73
CA ASP A 881 -31.28 5.64 40.36
C ASP A 881 -29.95 5.50 39.60
N SER A 882 -29.96 4.66 38.55
CA SER A 882 -28.79 4.45 37.71
C SER A 882 -29.14 4.52 36.23
N GLU A 883 -28.33 5.23 35.47
CA GLU A 883 -28.43 5.28 34.02
C GLU A 883 -27.22 4.59 33.39
N ASN A 884 -27.48 3.67 32.47
CA ASN A 884 -26.46 2.91 31.78
C ASN A 884 -26.23 3.48 30.39
N GLU A 885 -25.00 3.37 29.92
CA GLU A 885 -24.61 3.79 28.56
C GLU A 885 -24.78 5.30 28.31
N THR A 886 -24.56 6.12 29.33
CA THR A 886 -24.56 7.57 29.23
C THR A 886 -23.38 8.03 28.36
N GLU A 887 -23.67 8.82 27.33
CA GLU A 887 -22.70 9.40 26.39
C GLU A 887 -22.00 10.63 26.98
N LEU A 888 -20.90 11.06 26.36
CA LEU A 888 -20.04 12.15 26.85
C LEU A 888 -20.74 13.50 26.95
N ASP A 889 -21.76 13.75 26.12
CA ASP A 889 -22.62 14.94 26.12
C ASP A 889 -23.69 14.91 27.21
N GLN A 890 -23.93 13.75 27.82
CA GLN A 890 -24.98 13.55 28.83
C GLN A 890 -24.47 13.64 30.27
N TYR A 891 -23.19 13.95 30.49
CA TYR A 891 -22.66 14.16 31.84
C TYR A 891 -21.57 15.24 31.90
N ILE A 892 -21.47 15.92 33.03
CA ILE A 892 -20.43 16.93 33.32
C ILE A 892 -19.72 16.50 34.60
N VAL A 893 -18.39 16.54 34.62
CA VAL A 893 -17.61 16.25 35.83
C VAL A 893 -17.75 17.41 36.82
N GLN A 894 -18.09 17.11 38.08
CA GLN A 894 -18.28 18.10 39.15
C GLN A 894 -16.97 18.60 39.77
#